data_AF-A0AA38RQ68-F1
#
_entry.id   AF-A0AA38RQ68-F1
#
_cell.length_a   1.000
_cell.length_b   1.000
_cell.length_c   1.000
_cell.angle_alpha   90.00
_cell.angle_beta   90.00
_cell.angle_gamma   90.00
#
_symmetry.space_group_name_H-M   'P 1'
#
loop_
_entity.id
_entity.type
_entity.pdbx_description
1 polymer ?
#
loop_
_entity_poly.entity_id
_entity_poly.type
_entity_poly.pdbx_seq_one_letter_code
_entity_poly.pdbx_strand_id
1 'polypeptide(L)'
;MSTLSKGAQVALLKWVNTFEGLDRKAETLDDLTDGVILAQVLHILNPDFQSSSLNQNATSWLEKKRNLETVYRALAQFLRQENPYLAPSPNHFRSIIDNPDADGMCEFLSAFVSAACLGDLAKTYVPAIMKMERTDQREIMAIIQKKQVHIKDAEARAQANGNVDTTTRNDALDDYMVGPAPRDPDLAQEAELARLSKELDTLRKQNADLLTRNEQLQMSREEVVQDLQIAQRERDVLRKTNETDASAIIRKLEAEKREEEHLIDTLQAQAEDDRIEKLKLRNELEVYKAKAEKAEGLSDQVKELLHERDTLSSKLKQAEWYKKSAEEAKITEQRNRELETQNHELREQVQEFDKMRADNEALKYTCQQYRKQMETYEREKFDDQSIKINLKEENESIKLERQILQDQLRVSEEQIKDLQERLQVSGSSVPASPGASAVLSNLEQELQTTSDPAARYRLEISRLEAENKLLRNNMGVAAENERLRTDLDMEKKRENLLTLKYNEVYEKYVVAQEQIKALLNQGTGKGDEAFNTMQKDYLSNATELERAQTQLQKLKAEVADKDRELMTVRTDLNAVGQESIDALEVLKSSDQLVSASLMTELEATRKQLEEKRIDYEQVQQQLMDALLSKDKIRQQLDEARAAGLPLSTSPTPAPEQSAADQKTKKEDAEKTEKLKTALKTKIQQLEKSEQEKYELQRRLKAAESGGAYAAQKAALEAIIKNLERENALISSAWYDLTSRLQSNHVVLQRRHDVPKSWLNKQRHLVNERNSNTT
;
A
#
# COMPACT_ATOMS: atom_id res chain seq x y z
N MET A 1 -9.26 32.25 33.75
CA MET A 1 -10.38 31.54 34.40
C MET A 1 -9.81 30.69 35.55
N SER A 2 -10.64 30.20 36.47
CA SER A 2 -10.20 29.30 37.54
C SER A 2 -10.32 27.86 37.03
N THR A 3 -9.20 27.26 36.61
CA THR A 3 -9.15 25.86 36.16
C THR A 3 -9.76 24.93 37.22
N LEU A 4 -10.46 23.89 36.80
CA LEU A 4 -11.06 22.92 37.71
C LEU A 4 -10.06 21.82 38.04
N SER A 5 -10.12 21.29 39.27
CA SER A 5 -9.31 20.13 39.65
C SER A 5 -9.61 18.95 38.74
N LYS A 6 -8.60 18.15 38.36
CA LYS A 6 -8.84 16.89 37.63
C LYS A 6 -9.81 15.96 38.38
N GLY A 7 -9.84 16.02 39.71
CA GLY A 7 -10.85 15.33 40.54
C GLY A 7 -12.26 15.82 40.26
N ALA A 8 -12.47 17.15 40.21
CA ALA A 8 -13.75 17.76 39.84
C ALA A 8 -14.16 17.43 38.39
N GLN A 9 -13.22 17.41 37.44
CA GLN A 9 -13.48 17.00 36.05
C GLN A 9 -14.03 15.56 35.98
N VAL A 10 -13.40 14.61 36.68
CA VAL A 10 -13.86 13.21 36.76
C VAL A 10 -15.19 13.08 37.52
N ALA A 11 -15.37 13.81 38.62
CA ALA A 11 -16.60 13.78 39.41
C ALA A 11 -17.83 14.29 38.61
N LEU A 12 -17.66 15.36 37.83
CA LEU A 12 -18.70 15.88 36.93
C LEU A 12 -19.07 14.88 35.82
N LEU A 13 -18.07 14.23 35.22
CA LEU A 13 -18.30 13.20 34.20
C LEU A 13 -19.02 11.96 34.77
N LYS A 14 -18.60 11.48 35.94
CA LYS A 14 -19.30 10.42 36.69
C LYS A 14 -20.75 10.83 37.00
N TRP A 15 -20.99 12.09 37.36
CA TRP A 15 -22.32 12.61 37.69
C TRP A 15 -23.28 12.60 36.48
N VAL A 16 -22.81 13.01 35.29
CA VAL A 16 -23.59 12.90 34.04
C VAL A 16 -24.07 11.46 33.82
N ASN A 17 -23.21 10.48 34.07
CA ASN A 17 -23.53 9.06 33.93
C ASN A 17 -24.46 8.48 35.03
N THR A 18 -24.94 9.31 35.98
CA THR A 18 -25.98 8.94 36.96
C THR A 18 -27.41 9.19 36.48
N PHE A 19 -27.61 9.91 35.37
CA PHE A 19 -28.93 10.11 34.79
C PHE A 19 -29.44 8.83 34.10
N GLU A 20 -30.66 8.42 34.43
CA GLU A 20 -31.34 7.28 33.82
C GLU A 20 -32.09 7.76 32.56
N GLY A 21 -31.97 7.02 31.45
CA GLY A 21 -32.57 7.40 30.16
C GLY A 21 -31.64 8.05 29.12
N LEU A 22 -30.31 7.97 29.30
CA LEU A 22 -29.33 8.34 28.27
C LEU A 22 -29.12 7.20 27.26
N ASP A 23 -29.09 7.52 25.96
CA ASP A 23 -28.86 6.52 24.89
C ASP A 23 -27.43 5.97 24.90
N ARG A 24 -26.47 6.81 25.30
CA ARG A 24 -25.04 6.46 25.45
C ARG A 24 -24.46 7.11 26.71
N LYS A 25 -23.49 6.45 27.33
CA LYS A 25 -22.71 7.00 28.45
C LYS A 25 -21.47 7.72 27.92
N ALA A 26 -20.98 8.71 28.65
CA ALA A 26 -19.75 9.43 28.33
C ALA A 26 -18.56 8.78 29.05
N GLU A 27 -17.53 8.34 28.32
CA GLU A 27 -16.31 7.79 28.92
C GLU A 27 -15.24 8.88 29.12
N THR A 28 -15.35 9.97 28.34
CA THR A 28 -14.48 11.13 28.33
C THR A 28 -15.28 12.44 28.33
N LEU A 29 -14.61 13.58 28.52
CA LEU A 29 -15.23 14.89 28.31
C LEU A 29 -15.43 15.23 26.82
N ASP A 30 -14.72 14.58 25.89
CA ASP A 30 -14.89 14.83 24.45
C ASP A 30 -16.22 14.26 23.93
N ASP A 31 -16.72 13.17 24.53
CA ASP A 31 -18.03 12.57 24.25
C ASP A 31 -19.23 13.50 24.53
N LEU A 32 -18.98 14.65 25.18
CA LEU A 32 -19.98 15.68 25.48
C LEU A 32 -19.94 16.85 24.48
N THR A 33 -18.90 16.95 23.63
CA THR A 33 -18.65 18.10 22.75
C THR A 33 -19.58 18.18 21.54
N ASP A 34 -20.30 17.10 21.21
CA ASP A 34 -21.35 17.13 20.19
C ASP A 34 -22.70 17.67 20.71
N GLY A 35 -22.79 17.92 22.02
CA GLY A 35 -23.99 18.40 22.71
C GLY A 35 -25.12 17.37 22.84
N VAL A 36 -24.98 16.14 22.33
CA VAL A 36 -26.08 15.16 22.28
C VAL A 36 -26.43 14.65 23.68
N ILE A 37 -25.44 14.15 24.43
CA ILE A 37 -25.65 13.70 25.83
C ILE A 37 -26.16 14.86 26.70
N LEU A 38 -25.62 16.08 26.51
CA LEU A 38 -26.04 17.26 27.26
C LEU A 38 -27.48 17.68 26.94
N ALA A 39 -27.96 17.47 25.71
CA ALA A 39 -29.36 17.67 25.34
C ALA A 39 -30.29 16.64 26.00
N GLN A 40 -29.84 15.39 26.17
CA GLN A 40 -30.60 14.35 26.87
C GLN A 40 -30.69 14.65 28.37
N VAL A 41 -29.58 15.02 29.02
CA VAL A 41 -29.57 15.51 30.41
C VAL A 41 -30.47 16.74 30.56
N LEU A 42 -30.45 17.69 29.61
CA LEU A 42 -31.31 18.87 29.66
C LEU A 42 -32.80 18.53 29.52
N HIS A 43 -33.17 17.54 28.70
CA HIS A 43 -34.55 17.06 28.59
C HIS A 43 -35.05 16.39 29.89
N ILE A 44 -34.18 15.67 30.59
CA ILE A 44 -34.50 15.03 31.89
C ILE A 44 -34.65 16.07 33.02
N LEU A 45 -33.91 17.19 32.95
CA LEU A 45 -34.04 18.32 33.88
C LEU A 45 -35.22 19.26 33.53
N ASN A 46 -35.47 19.47 32.25
CA ASN A 46 -36.52 20.34 31.72
C ASN A 46 -37.29 19.63 30.58
N PRO A 47 -38.44 18.99 30.88
CA PRO A 47 -39.23 18.26 29.89
C PRO A 47 -39.73 19.10 28.69
N ASP A 48 -39.84 20.43 28.84
CA ASP A 48 -40.25 21.33 27.75
C ASP A 48 -39.19 21.43 26.64
N PHE A 49 -37.94 21.06 26.91
CA PHE A 49 -36.86 21.07 25.93
C PHE A 49 -36.82 19.75 25.14
N GLN A 50 -37.09 19.81 23.83
CA GLN A 50 -37.12 18.64 22.95
C GLN A 50 -35.72 18.28 22.41
N SER A 51 -35.07 17.27 23.00
CA SER A 51 -33.75 16.76 22.56
C SER A 51 -33.73 16.26 21.10
N SER A 52 -34.88 15.89 20.55
CA SER A 52 -35.07 15.46 19.16
C SER A 52 -34.86 16.57 18.11
N SER A 53 -34.73 17.85 18.52
CA SER A 53 -34.49 18.96 17.58
C SER A 53 -33.02 19.12 17.16
N LEU A 54 -32.09 18.31 17.71
CA LEU A 54 -30.65 18.40 17.46
C LEU A 54 -30.20 17.40 16.38
N ASN A 55 -29.02 17.64 15.78
CA ASN A 55 -28.40 16.64 14.92
C ASN A 55 -27.74 15.56 15.81
N GLN A 56 -28.37 14.38 15.90
CA GLN A 56 -27.87 13.23 16.65
C GLN A 56 -26.53 12.70 16.09
N ASN A 57 -26.30 12.87 14.78
CA ASN A 57 -25.12 12.40 14.06
C ASN A 57 -24.24 13.60 13.63
N ALA A 58 -23.94 14.51 14.56
CA ALA A 58 -23.10 15.68 14.30
C ALA A 58 -21.64 15.30 14.07
N THR A 59 -21.22 15.28 12.79
CA THR A 59 -19.86 14.88 12.37
C THR A 59 -18.97 16.08 12.12
N SER A 60 -19.53 17.21 11.66
CA SER A 60 -18.79 18.44 11.45
C SER A 60 -18.69 19.27 12.73
N TRP A 61 -17.56 19.95 12.91
CA TRP A 61 -17.37 20.91 14.01
C TRP A 61 -18.48 21.98 14.08
N LEU A 62 -18.97 22.43 12.93
CA LEU A 62 -20.07 23.40 12.84
C LEU A 62 -21.41 22.83 13.34
N GLU A 63 -21.62 21.53 13.23
CA GLU A 63 -22.83 20.84 13.71
C GLU A 63 -22.76 20.63 15.22
N LYS A 64 -21.62 20.14 15.72
CA LYS A 64 -21.32 20.05 17.15
C LYS A 64 -21.52 21.40 17.85
N LYS A 65 -20.93 22.46 17.29
CA LYS A 65 -21.13 23.84 17.75
C LYS A 65 -22.61 24.26 17.76
N ARG A 66 -23.37 24.02 16.67
CA ARG A 66 -24.80 24.37 16.60
C ARG A 66 -25.63 23.64 17.66
N ASN A 67 -25.32 22.37 17.89
CA ASN A 67 -25.92 21.58 18.97
C ASN A 67 -25.62 22.21 20.34
N LEU A 68 -24.35 22.49 20.66
CA LEU A 68 -23.95 23.15 21.92
C LEU A 68 -24.60 24.54 22.11
N GLU A 69 -24.70 25.37 21.05
CA GLU A 69 -25.44 26.63 21.10
C GLU A 69 -26.93 26.44 21.46
N THR A 70 -27.54 25.37 20.97
CA THR A 70 -28.95 25.06 21.20
C THR A 70 -29.17 24.62 22.66
N VAL A 71 -28.33 23.73 23.17
CA VAL A 71 -28.34 23.32 24.59
C VAL A 71 -28.06 24.50 25.52
N TYR A 72 -27.07 25.35 25.20
CA TYR A 72 -26.76 26.53 26.01
C TYR A 72 -27.94 27.50 26.08
N ARG A 73 -28.59 27.83 24.96
CA ARG A 73 -29.75 28.74 24.94
C ARG A 73 -30.88 28.21 25.81
N ALA A 74 -31.19 26.92 25.72
CA ALA A 74 -32.23 26.29 26.53
C ALA A 74 -31.88 26.21 28.02
N LEU A 75 -30.64 25.83 28.38
CA LEU A 75 -30.17 25.84 29.77
C LEU A 75 -30.16 27.27 30.35
N ALA A 76 -29.74 28.27 29.58
CA ALA A 76 -29.75 29.66 30.00
C ALA A 76 -31.16 30.24 30.14
N GLN A 77 -32.12 29.79 29.33
CA GLN A 77 -33.55 30.12 29.49
C GLN A 77 -34.12 29.49 30.77
N PHE A 78 -33.86 28.20 30.99
CA PHE A 78 -34.27 27.48 32.21
C PHE A 78 -33.70 28.13 33.48
N LEU A 79 -32.39 28.39 33.52
CA LEU A 79 -31.74 29.06 34.65
C LEU A 79 -32.25 30.50 34.84
N ARG A 80 -32.65 31.23 33.79
CA ARG A 80 -33.29 32.56 33.94
C ARG A 80 -34.67 32.50 34.57
N GLN A 81 -35.37 31.37 34.46
CA GLN A 81 -36.70 31.17 35.01
C GLN A 81 -36.65 30.74 36.48
N GLU A 82 -35.73 29.85 36.86
CA GLU A 82 -35.58 29.40 38.27
C GLU A 82 -34.66 30.30 39.11
N ASN A 83 -33.51 30.70 38.58
CA ASN A 83 -32.43 31.36 39.35
C ASN A 83 -31.67 32.37 38.48
N PRO A 84 -32.20 33.60 38.27
CA PRO A 84 -31.62 34.60 37.36
C PRO A 84 -30.12 34.90 37.57
N TYR A 85 -29.62 34.78 38.80
CA TYR A 85 -28.20 35.00 39.14
C TYR A 85 -27.26 33.85 38.74
N LEU A 86 -27.79 32.66 38.45
CA LEU A 86 -27.05 31.52 37.89
C LEU A 86 -27.07 31.48 36.36
N ALA A 87 -27.90 32.29 35.70
CA ALA A 87 -28.01 32.38 34.25
C ALA A 87 -26.65 32.72 33.60
N PRO A 88 -26.02 31.81 32.83
CA PRO A 88 -24.64 32.02 32.44
C PRO A 88 -24.50 33.07 31.33
N SER A 89 -23.45 33.89 31.39
CA SER A 89 -23.25 35.03 30.47
C SER A 89 -23.06 34.57 29.01
N PRO A 90 -23.79 35.15 28.03
CA PRO A 90 -23.68 34.79 26.61
C PRO A 90 -22.26 34.85 26.05
N ASN A 91 -21.48 35.86 26.46
CA ASN A 91 -20.11 36.04 25.97
C ASN A 91 -19.17 34.94 26.51
N HIS A 92 -19.37 34.52 27.76
CA HIS A 92 -18.53 33.50 28.42
C HIS A 92 -18.80 32.10 27.85
N PHE A 93 -20.06 31.81 27.55
CA PHE A 93 -20.44 30.51 26.97
C PHE A 93 -20.14 30.44 25.47
N ARG A 94 -20.18 31.58 24.76
CA ARG A 94 -19.67 31.66 23.39
C ARG A 94 -18.19 31.28 23.30
N SER A 95 -17.34 31.71 24.23
CA SER A 95 -15.92 31.25 24.26
C SER A 95 -15.75 29.75 24.44
N ILE A 96 -16.58 29.10 25.28
CA ILE A 96 -16.57 27.64 25.49
C ILE A 96 -17.09 26.89 24.26
N ILE A 97 -18.09 27.46 23.58
CA ILE A 97 -18.67 26.90 22.35
C ILE A 97 -17.75 27.09 21.14
N ASP A 98 -16.97 28.16 21.10
CA ASP A 98 -15.96 28.40 20.06
C ASP A 98 -14.70 27.53 20.26
N ASN A 99 -14.34 27.16 21.51
CA ASN A 99 -13.26 26.23 21.83
C ASN A 99 -13.66 25.35 23.05
N PRO A 100 -14.08 24.08 22.86
CA PRO A 100 -14.61 23.24 23.93
C PRO A 100 -13.48 22.53 24.70
N ASP A 101 -12.73 23.30 25.48
CA ASP A 101 -11.69 22.76 26.34
C ASP A 101 -12.27 22.01 27.56
N ALA A 102 -11.46 21.15 28.18
CA ALA A 102 -11.90 20.33 29.31
C ALA A 102 -12.40 21.17 30.50
N ASP A 103 -11.81 22.34 30.74
CA ASP A 103 -12.24 23.26 31.80
C ASP A 103 -13.53 24.01 31.45
N GLY A 104 -13.69 24.48 30.21
CA GLY A 104 -14.93 25.09 29.72
C GLY A 104 -16.11 24.11 29.71
N MET A 105 -15.89 22.87 29.27
CA MET A 105 -16.89 21.80 29.37
C MET A 105 -17.24 21.49 30.83
N CYS A 106 -16.27 21.54 31.76
CA CYS A 106 -16.55 21.38 33.19
C CYS A 106 -17.24 22.60 33.82
N GLU A 107 -17.06 23.82 33.32
CA GLU A 107 -17.88 24.97 33.71
C GLU A 107 -19.31 24.85 33.16
N PHE A 108 -19.50 24.32 31.94
CA PHE A 108 -20.82 24.02 31.39
C PHE A 108 -21.55 22.96 32.24
N LEU A 109 -20.87 21.85 32.57
CA LEU A 109 -21.39 20.85 33.52
C LEU A 109 -21.65 21.44 34.91
N SER A 110 -20.83 22.39 35.38
CA SER A 110 -21.09 23.09 36.65
C SER A 110 -22.37 23.93 36.62
N ALA A 111 -22.80 24.44 35.46
CA ALA A 111 -24.09 25.09 35.30
C ALA A 111 -25.25 24.08 35.32
N PHE A 112 -25.08 22.90 34.70
CA PHE A 112 -26.02 21.78 34.81
C PHE A 112 -26.20 21.27 36.25
N VAL A 113 -25.10 21.09 37.00
CA VAL A 113 -25.15 20.73 38.43
C VAL A 113 -25.86 21.82 39.23
N SER A 114 -25.63 23.10 38.91
CA SER A 114 -26.32 24.21 39.59
C SER A 114 -27.83 24.18 39.32
N ALA A 115 -28.26 23.95 38.08
CA ALA A 115 -29.67 23.77 37.72
C ALA A 115 -30.31 22.58 38.48
N ALA A 116 -29.65 21.43 38.52
CA ALA A 116 -30.18 20.23 39.17
C ALA A 116 -30.21 20.30 40.71
N CYS A 117 -29.36 21.13 41.34
CA CYS A 117 -29.10 21.08 42.79
C CYS A 117 -29.37 22.37 43.57
N LEU A 118 -29.65 23.50 42.90
CA LEU A 118 -29.95 24.80 43.54
C LEU A 118 -31.36 25.33 43.21
N GLY A 119 -32.20 24.53 42.54
CA GLY A 119 -33.64 24.75 42.33
C GLY A 119 -34.50 23.68 43.03
N ASP A 120 -35.80 23.64 42.71
CA ASP A 120 -36.74 22.68 43.31
C ASP A 120 -36.39 21.21 42.99
N LEU A 121 -35.71 20.98 41.86
CA LEU A 121 -35.17 19.69 41.43
C LEU A 121 -34.15 19.06 42.40
N ALA A 122 -33.58 19.85 43.33
CA ALA A 122 -32.58 19.38 44.29
C ALA A 122 -33.07 18.19 45.13
N LYS A 123 -34.37 18.11 45.41
CA LYS A 123 -35.03 17.00 46.12
C LYS A 123 -34.83 15.65 45.42
N THR A 124 -34.65 15.64 44.11
CA THR A 124 -34.48 14.45 43.27
C THR A 124 -32.99 14.14 43.03
N TYR A 125 -32.19 15.14 42.66
CA TYR A 125 -30.81 14.91 42.18
C TYR A 125 -29.74 14.96 43.29
N VAL A 126 -29.96 15.63 44.41
CA VAL A 126 -29.03 15.56 45.55
C VAL A 126 -28.95 14.14 46.14
N PRO A 127 -30.07 13.39 46.32
CA PRO A 127 -30.01 11.96 46.67
C PRO A 127 -29.27 11.07 45.67
N ALA A 128 -29.21 11.44 44.37
CA ALA A 128 -28.41 10.72 43.38
C ALA A 128 -26.90 10.96 43.60
N ILE A 129 -26.50 12.21 43.83
CA ILE A 129 -25.11 12.55 44.19
C ILE A 129 -24.68 11.84 45.48
N MET A 130 -25.57 11.73 46.49
CA MET A 130 -25.29 11.02 47.73
C MET A 130 -25.11 9.49 47.59
N LYS A 131 -25.36 8.91 46.41
CA LYS A 131 -25.01 7.51 46.07
C LYS A 131 -23.63 7.35 45.41
N MET A 132 -22.97 8.45 45.00
CA MET A 132 -21.65 8.43 44.36
C MET A 132 -20.52 8.18 45.37
N GLU A 133 -19.27 8.07 44.91
CA GLU A 133 -18.09 7.90 45.78
C GLU A 133 -17.89 9.14 46.67
N ARG A 134 -17.39 8.97 47.92
CA ARG A 134 -17.18 10.12 48.85
C ARG A 134 -16.21 11.18 48.33
N THR A 135 -15.30 10.78 47.44
CA THR A 135 -14.37 11.65 46.70
C THR A 135 -15.15 12.55 45.73
N ASP A 136 -15.95 11.96 44.84
CA ASP A 136 -16.80 12.67 43.88
C ASP A 136 -17.79 13.59 44.58
N GLN A 137 -18.46 13.09 45.64
CA GLN A 137 -19.38 13.87 46.47
C GLN A 137 -18.74 15.15 47.01
N ARG A 138 -17.48 15.09 47.44
CA ARG A 138 -16.74 16.23 47.98
C ARG A 138 -16.45 17.27 46.91
N GLU A 139 -16.00 16.85 45.73
CA GLU A 139 -15.71 17.76 44.61
C GLU A 139 -17.00 18.43 44.10
N ILE A 140 -18.08 17.66 43.90
CA ILE A 140 -19.40 18.19 43.49
C ILE A 140 -19.96 19.16 44.54
N MET A 141 -19.86 18.82 45.84
CA MET A 141 -20.28 19.71 46.92
C MET A 141 -19.48 21.02 46.94
N ALA A 142 -18.16 20.98 46.67
CA ALA A 142 -17.34 22.19 46.57
C ALA A 142 -17.75 23.09 45.39
N ILE A 143 -18.14 22.51 44.24
CA ILE A 143 -18.68 23.26 43.09
C ILE A 143 -20.00 23.94 43.49
N ILE A 144 -20.93 23.20 44.11
CA ILE A 144 -22.23 23.72 44.55
C ILE A 144 -22.06 24.86 45.55
N GLN A 145 -21.20 24.70 46.57
CA GLN A 145 -20.89 25.74 47.55
C GLN A 145 -20.29 26.99 46.89
N LYS A 146 -19.34 26.84 45.96
CA LYS A 146 -18.74 27.95 45.21
C LYS A 146 -19.80 28.72 44.40
N LYS A 147 -20.69 28.03 43.70
CA LYS A 147 -21.79 28.66 42.94
C LYS A 147 -22.81 29.34 43.88
N GLN A 148 -23.10 28.76 45.05
CA GLN A 148 -24.01 29.37 46.04
C GLN A 148 -23.46 30.66 46.68
N VAL A 149 -22.12 30.78 46.86
CA VAL A 149 -21.50 32.05 47.28
C VAL A 149 -21.65 33.12 46.19
N HIS A 150 -21.44 32.77 44.92
CA HIS A 150 -21.62 33.71 43.81
C HIS A 150 -23.06 34.26 43.70
N ILE A 151 -24.10 33.50 44.09
CA ILE A 151 -25.48 33.99 44.16
C ILE A 151 -25.58 35.10 45.21
N LYS A 152 -25.15 34.84 46.45
CA LYS A 152 -25.25 35.81 47.56
C LYS A 152 -24.49 37.12 47.28
N ASP A 153 -23.32 37.02 46.64
CA ASP A 153 -22.54 38.18 46.20
C ASP A 153 -23.27 39.00 45.11
N ALA A 154 -24.08 38.36 44.26
CA ALA A 154 -24.87 39.03 43.23
C ALA A 154 -26.15 39.68 43.82
N GLU A 155 -26.85 38.97 44.72
CA GLU A 155 -28.02 39.48 45.45
C GLU A 155 -27.67 40.72 46.27
N ALA A 156 -26.58 40.69 47.04
CA ALA A 156 -26.11 41.82 47.84
C ALA A 156 -25.79 43.06 46.99
N ARG A 157 -25.23 42.87 45.78
CA ARG A 157 -24.96 43.97 44.82
C ARG A 157 -26.22 44.52 44.18
N ALA A 158 -27.24 43.68 43.95
CA ALA A 158 -28.54 44.15 43.46
C ALA A 158 -29.27 45.01 44.51
N GLN A 159 -29.24 44.59 45.79
CA GLN A 159 -29.86 45.32 46.90
C GLN A 159 -29.18 46.67 47.20
N ALA A 160 -27.87 46.79 46.96
CA ALA A 160 -27.12 48.03 47.21
C ALA A 160 -27.47 49.20 46.28
N ASN A 161 -28.14 48.95 45.14
CA ASN A 161 -28.33 49.93 44.06
C ASN A 161 -29.72 50.63 44.05
N GLY A 162 -30.57 50.45 45.07
CA GLY A 162 -31.95 50.95 45.01
C GLY A 162 -32.56 51.41 46.34
N ASN A 163 -32.23 52.63 46.78
CA ASN A 163 -33.04 53.34 47.79
C ASN A 163 -32.80 54.88 47.79
N VAL A 164 -33.85 55.69 47.65
CA VAL A 164 -33.83 57.16 47.83
C VAL A 164 -35.16 57.68 48.43
N ASP A 165 -35.15 57.87 49.76
CA ASP A 165 -35.76 58.95 50.58
C ASP A 165 -37.32 59.15 50.72
N THR A 166 -37.77 59.59 51.92
CA THR A 166 -39.03 60.36 52.26
C THR A 166 -39.18 60.72 53.80
N THR A 167 -38.75 61.93 54.25
CA THR A 167 -39.26 62.80 55.39
C THR A 167 -39.34 62.27 56.88
N THR A 168 -39.73 62.96 57.99
CA THR A 168 -40.28 64.32 58.40
C THR A 168 -39.69 64.74 59.82
N ARG A 169 -40.18 65.56 60.82
CA ARG A 169 -41.41 66.33 61.25
C ARG A 169 -41.08 67.38 62.39
N ASN A 170 -42.10 67.94 63.12
CA ASN A 170 -42.11 68.76 64.39
C ASN A 170 -41.73 70.28 64.30
N ASP A 171 -41.89 71.23 65.28
CA ASP A 171 -42.85 71.64 66.39
C ASP A 171 -42.25 72.93 67.11
N ALA A 172 -42.83 73.81 67.99
CA ALA A 172 -44.15 74.23 68.54
C ALA A 172 -44.02 75.57 69.40
N LEU A 173 -45.00 75.97 70.26
CA LEU A 173 -45.06 77.13 71.25
C LEU A 173 -45.39 78.56 70.66
N ASP A 174 -45.79 79.65 71.37
CA ASP A 174 -45.95 80.05 72.82
C ASP A 174 -47.05 81.20 73.03
N ASP A 175 -47.21 81.84 74.22
CA ASP A 175 -48.42 82.67 74.64
C ASP A 175 -48.23 83.96 75.54
N TYR A 176 -49.29 84.80 75.77
CA TYR A 176 -49.82 85.49 77.02
C TYR A 176 -50.53 86.91 76.95
N MET A 177 -51.33 87.33 77.99
CA MET A 177 -52.44 88.36 77.92
C MET A 177 -52.91 89.10 79.26
N VAL A 178 -53.75 90.20 79.18
CA VAL A 178 -54.85 90.74 80.12
C VAL A 178 -54.68 92.00 81.07
N GLY A 179 -55.71 92.91 81.19
CA GLY A 179 -56.17 93.56 82.48
C GLY A 179 -56.68 95.05 82.59
N PRO A 180 -57.97 95.37 83.01
CA PRO A 180 -58.47 96.75 83.37
C PRO A 180 -59.53 96.89 84.53
N ALA A 181 -59.90 98.12 85.01
CA ALA A 181 -61.02 98.39 86.00
C ALA A 181 -61.66 99.84 86.03
N PRO A 182 -62.95 100.05 86.44
CA PRO A 182 -63.70 101.34 86.59
C PRO A 182 -64.16 101.65 88.06
N ARG A 183 -65.16 102.48 88.52
CA ARG A 183 -66.29 103.36 88.03
C ARG A 183 -66.85 104.26 89.20
N ASP A 184 -67.64 105.35 88.98
CA ASP A 184 -68.80 105.79 89.85
C ASP A 184 -69.72 106.92 89.23
N PRO A 185 -70.95 107.23 89.75
CA PRO A 185 -72.05 107.78 88.92
C PRO A 185 -73.12 108.75 89.55
N ASP A 186 -73.16 110.05 89.20
CA ASP A 186 -74.37 110.92 89.40
C ASP A 186 -75.39 110.78 88.23
N LEU A 187 -75.49 109.53 87.78
CA LEU A 187 -75.80 109.09 86.42
C LEU A 187 -77.32 108.93 86.18
N ALA A 188 -78.11 109.96 86.47
CA ALA A 188 -79.58 109.89 86.36
C ALA A 188 -80.16 110.80 85.26
N GLN A 189 -79.89 112.11 85.30
CA GLN A 189 -80.61 113.09 84.46
C GLN A 189 -79.71 113.75 83.40
N GLU A 190 -78.45 114.06 83.74
CA GLU A 190 -77.41 114.19 82.72
C GLU A 190 -77.35 112.88 81.91
N ALA A 191 -77.55 111.72 82.54
CA ALA A 191 -77.40 110.43 81.90
C ALA A 191 -78.33 110.14 80.72
N GLU A 192 -79.54 110.70 80.60
CA GLU A 192 -80.38 110.46 79.41
C GLU A 192 -80.03 111.37 78.23
N LEU A 193 -79.68 112.65 78.46
CA LEU A 193 -79.16 113.53 77.40
C LEU A 193 -77.73 113.14 76.99
N ALA A 194 -76.88 112.81 77.97
CA ALA A 194 -75.57 112.22 77.72
C ALA A 194 -75.68 110.81 77.13
N ARG A 195 -76.74 110.04 77.40
CA ARG A 195 -77.02 108.77 76.68
C ARG A 195 -77.34 109.04 75.22
N LEU A 196 -78.27 109.93 74.88
CA LEU A 196 -78.52 110.25 73.47
C LEU A 196 -77.28 110.82 72.77
N SER A 197 -76.55 111.73 73.41
CA SER A 197 -75.30 112.25 72.84
C SER A 197 -74.26 111.15 72.67
N LYS A 198 -74.06 110.30 73.68
CA LYS A 198 -73.12 109.18 73.65
C LYS A 198 -73.56 108.09 72.69
N GLU A 199 -74.85 107.88 72.48
CA GLU A 199 -75.42 106.95 71.51
C GLU A 199 -75.12 107.46 70.10
N LEU A 200 -75.40 108.73 69.83
CA LEU A 200 -75.05 109.42 68.57
C LEU A 200 -73.52 109.42 68.33
N ASP A 201 -72.71 109.67 69.36
CA ASP A 201 -71.25 109.62 69.26
C ASP A 201 -70.69 108.19 69.19
N THR A 202 -71.36 107.17 69.75
CA THR A 202 -71.03 105.76 69.49
C THR A 202 -71.43 105.35 68.09
N LEU A 203 -72.53 105.83 67.54
CA LEU A 203 -72.94 105.58 66.15
C LEU A 203 -72.00 106.29 65.16
N ARG A 204 -71.51 107.49 65.50
CA ARG A 204 -70.44 108.17 64.74
C ARG A 204 -69.12 107.41 64.80
N LYS A 205 -68.70 106.96 65.99
CA LYS A 205 -67.49 106.13 66.15
C LYS A 205 -67.63 104.81 65.41
N GLN A 206 -68.74 104.10 65.56
CA GLN A 206 -69.03 102.89 64.77
C GLN A 206 -69.03 103.17 63.26
N ASN A 207 -69.52 104.31 62.78
CA ASN A 207 -69.40 104.68 61.36
C ASN A 207 -67.93 104.92 60.95
N ALA A 208 -67.15 105.63 61.76
CA ALA A 208 -65.72 105.85 61.50
C ALA A 208 -64.92 104.53 61.54
N ASP A 209 -65.14 103.71 62.56
CA ASP A 209 -64.55 102.38 62.72
C ASP A 209 -64.94 101.45 61.56
N LEU A 210 -66.19 101.51 61.10
CA LEU A 210 -66.67 100.77 59.91
C LEU A 210 -66.07 101.32 58.61
N LEU A 211 -65.88 102.63 58.47
CA LEU A 211 -65.22 103.24 57.31
C LEU A 211 -63.74 102.85 57.26
N THR A 212 -62.98 103.04 58.34
CA THR A 212 -61.58 102.63 58.42
C THR A 212 -61.42 101.11 58.27
N ARG A 213 -62.35 100.30 58.78
CA ARG A 213 -62.39 98.86 58.50
C ARG A 213 -62.70 98.56 57.05
N ASN A 214 -63.55 99.34 56.37
CA ASN A 214 -63.83 99.16 54.95
C ASN A 214 -62.60 99.54 54.11
N GLU A 215 -61.92 100.63 54.43
CA GLU A 215 -60.66 101.06 53.80
C GLU A 215 -59.55 100.00 53.99
N GLN A 216 -59.37 99.46 55.20
CA GLN A 216 -58.45 98.35 55.47
C GLN A 216 -58.81 97.08 54.69
N LEU A 217 -60.11 96.74 54.61
CA LEU A 217 -60.58 95.60 53.81
C LEU A 217 -60.37 95.84 52.31
N GLN A 218 -60.55 97.06 51.82
CA GLN A 218 -60.27 97.45 50.43
C GLN A 218 -58.77 97.33 50.12
N MET A 219 -57.89 97.88 50.96
CA MET A 219 -56.44 97.73 50.80
C MET A 219 -56.01 96.26 50.81
N SER A 220 -56.47 95.45 51.77
CA SER A 220 -56.16 94.01 51.81
C SER A 220 -56.69 93.24 50.59
N ARG A 221 -57.79 93.70 49.99
CA ARG A 221 -58.34 93.12 48.76
C ARG A 221 -57.52 93.53 47.54
N GLU A 222 -57.05 94.78 47.49
CA GLU A 222 -56.17 95.27 46.42
C GLU A 222 -54.78 94.62 46.47
N GLU A 223 -54.26 94.35 47.67
CA GLU A 223 -53.05 93.57 47.93
C GLU A 223 -53.22 92.12 47.42
N VAL A 224 -54.26 91.40 47.87
CA VAL A 224 -54.56 90.03 47.40
C VAL A 224 -54.83 89.97 45.89
N VAL A 225 -55.40 91.02 45.28
CA VAL A 225 -55.57 91.11 43.82
C VAL A 225 -54.24 91.35 43.09
N GLN A 226 -53.31 92.11 43.68
CA GLN A 226 -51.96 92.29 43.13
C GLN A 226 -51.16 90.99 43.21
N ASP A 227 -51.16 90.31 44.36
CA ASP A 227 -50.53 88.99 44.55
C ASP A 227 -51.07 87.95 43.56
N LEU A 228 -52.39 87.90 43.38
CA LEU A 228 -53.03 87.00 42.42
C LEU A 228 -52.60 87.30 40.98
N GLN A 229 -52.43 88.57 40.60
CA GLN A 229 -51.88 88.93 39.29
C GLN A 229 -50.39 88.60 39.15
N ILE A 230 -49.59 88.72 40.22
CA ILE A 230 -48.18 88.32 40.22
C ILE A 230 -48.08 86.81 40.01
N ALA A 231 -48.78 86.01 40.82
CA ALA A 231 -48.83 84.56 40.70
C ALA A 231 -49.37 84.08 39.34
N GLN A 232 -50.31 84.81 38.72
CA GLN A 232 -50.75 84.54 37.34
C GLN A 232 -49.63 84.78 36.32
N ARG A 233 -48.92 85.91 36.40
CA ARG A 233 -47.79 86.21 35.49
C ARG A 233 -46.67 85.18 35.64
N GLU A 234 -46.34 84.78 36.87
CA GLU A 234 -45.35 83.75 37.15
C GLU A 234 -45.75 82.40 36.54
N ARG A 235 -47.01 81.98 36.70
CA ARG A 235 -47.53 80.75 36.08
C ARG A 235 -47.51 80.80 34.56
N ASP A 236 -47.81 81.95 33.94
CA ASP A 236 -47.73 82.13 32.49
C ASP A 236 -46.28 82.14 31.97
N VAL A 237 -45.32 82.66 32.75
CA VAL A 237 -43.88 82.58 32.43
C VAL A 237 -43.39 81.13 32.54
N LEU A 238 -43.64 80.46 33.67
CA LEU A 238 -43.28 79.05 33.90
C LEU A 238 -43.92 78.12 32.87
N ARG A 239 -45.15 78.40 32.44
CA ARG A 239 -45.81 77.67 31.36
C ARG A 239 -45.09 77.87 30.04
N LYS A 240 -44.74 79.12 29.68
CA LYS A 240 -44.03 79.43 28.43
C LYS A 240 -42.64 78.81 28.39
N THR A 241 -41.87 78.87 29.48
CA THR A 241 -40.55 78.21 29.55
C THR A 241 -40.70 76.71 29.41
N ASN A 242 -41.61 76.07 30.15
CA ASN A 242 -41.84 74.63 30.05
C ASN A 242 -42.34 74.19 28.66
N GLU A 243 -43.18 75.01 27.98
CA GLU A 243 -43.59 74.77 26.59
C GLU A 243 -42.44 74.95 25.59
N THR A 244 -41.53 75.92 25.78
CA THR A 244 -40.31 76.05 24.94
C THR A 244 -39.30 74.94 25.20
N ASP A 245 -39.13 74.53 26.46
CA ASP A 245 -38.16 73.51 26.86
C ASP A 245 -38.63 72.12 26.38
N ALA A 246 -39.91 71.80 26.54
CA ALA A 246 -40.52 70.62 25.93
C ALA A 246 -40.40 70.65 24.39
N SER A 247 -40.62 71.80 23.76
CA SER A 247 -40.44 71.95 22.30
C SER A 247 -38.98 71.76 21.86
N ALA A 248 -38.01 72.19 22.66
CA ALA A 248 -36.59 71.98 22.40
C ALA A 248 -36.18 70.51 22.57
N ILE A 249 -36.68 69.85 23.61
CA ILE A 249 -36.49 68.41 23.86
C ILE A 249 -37.08 67.59 22.71
N ILE A 250 -38.30 67.90 22.25
CA ILE A 250 -38.93 67.21 21.11
C ILE A 250 -38.08 67.36 19.84
N ARG A 251 -37.60 68.57 19.51
CA ARG A 251 -36.71 68.76 18.35
C ARG A 251 -35.39 68.00 18.47
N LYS A 252 -34.83 67.89 19.68
CA LYS A 252 -33.62 67.11 19.94
C LYS A 252 -33.86 65.62 19.72
N LEU A 253 -34.95 65.08 20.27
CA LEU A 253 -35.37 63.68 20.06
C LEU A 253 -35.68 63.39 18.58
N GLU A 254 -36.28 64.33 17.84
CA GLU A 254 -36.47 64.19 16.39
C GLU A 254 -35.16 64.28 15.60
N ALA A 255 -34.13 65.00 16.09
CA ALA A 255 -32.82 65.04 15.45
C ALA A 255 -32.07 63.73 15.68
N GLU A 256 -32.01 63.28 16.95
CA GLU A 256 -31.46 61.99 17.36
C GLU A 256 -32.13 60.83 16.59
N LYS A 257 -33.46 60.84 16.46
CA LYS A 257 -34.20 59.86 15.65
C LYS A 257 -33.80 59.88 14.16
N ARG A 258 -33.55 61.04 13.56
CA ARG A 258 -33.10 61.12 12.15
C ARG A 258 -31.65 60.66 11.97
N GLU A 259 -30.80 60.87 12.98
CA GLU A 259 -29.44 60.34 13.02
C GLU A 259 -29.45 58.81 13.19
N GLU A 260 -30.33 58.27 14.03
CA GLU A 260 -30.59 56.82 14.15
C GLU A 260 -31.16 56.22 12.86
N GLU A 261 -32.12 56.87 12.20
CA GLU A 261 -32.67 56.42 10.91
C GLU A 261 -31.59 56.37 9.81
N HIS A 262 -30.74 57.40 9.70
CA HIS A 262 -29.61 57.40 8.77
C HIS A 262 -28.54 56.35 9.13
N LEU A 263 -28.31 56.09 10.42
CA LEU A 263 -27.43 55.01 10.87
C LEU A 263 -28.01 53.63 10.51
N ILE A 264 -29.33 53.44 10.64
CA ILE A 264 -30.01 52.22 10.22
C ILE A 264 -29.89 52.02 8.70
N ASP A 265 -30.14 53.06 7.89
CA ASP A 265 -30.02 52.98 6.43
C ASP A 265 -28.60 52.62 5.97
N THR A 266 -27.58 53.25 6.58
CA THR A 266 -26.17 52.95 6.26
C THR A 266 -25.74 51.55 6.71
N LEU A 267 -26.21 51.07 7.86
CA LEU A 267 -25.99 49.69 8.31
C LEU A 267 -26.72 48.66 7.43
N GLN A 268 -27.93 48.98 6.92
CA GLN A 268 -28.64 48.14 5.97
C GLN A 268 -27.94 48.06 4.61
N ALA A 269 -27.43 49.19 4.11
CA ALA A 269 -26.64 49.22 2.88
C ALA A 269 -25.38 48.36 3.00
N GLN A 270 -24.60 48.52 4.08
CA GLN A 270 -23.42 47.67 4.34
C GLN A 270 -23.79 46.19 4.45
N ALA A 271 -24.89 45.84 5.13
CA ALA A 271 -25.33 44.45 5.26
C ALA A 271 -25.75 43.81 3.92
N GLU A 272 -26.26 44.60 2.97
CA GLU A 272 -26.59 44.13 1.62
C GLU A 272 -25.33 44.02 0.72
N ASP A 273 -24.38 44.96 0.82
CA ASP A 273 -23.09 44.85 0.14
C ASP A 273 -22.28 43.63 0.64
N ASP A 274 -22.22 43.42 1.96
CA ASP A 274 -21.64 42.22 2.59
C ASP A 274 -22.34 40.93 2.07
N ARG A 275 -23.67 40.97 1.89
CA ARG A 275 -24.45 39.84 1.36
C ARG A 275 -24.10 39.57 -0.11
N ILE A 276 -23.93 40.62 -0.90
CA ILE A 276 -23.56 40.54 -2.33
C ILE A 276 -22.12 40.04 -2.49
N GLU A 277 -21.16 40.54 -1.70
CA GLU A 277 -19.78 40.03 -1.71
C GLU A 277 -19.72 38.56 -1.29
N LYS A 278 -20.41 38.18 -0.21
CA LYS A 278 -20.52 36.80 0.26
C LYS A 278 -21.12 35.85 -0.78
N LEU A 279 -22.02 36.33 -1.64
CA LEU A 279 -22.54 35.57 -2.79
C LEU A 279 -21.52 35.46 -3.94
N LYS A 280 -20.80 36.54 -4.27
CA LYS A 280 -19.71 36.50 -5.28
C LYS A 280 -18.63 35.49 -4.87
N LEU A 281 -18.11 35.62 -3.64
CA LEU A 281 -17.09 34.71 -3.09
C LEU A 281 -17.58 33.26 -3.02
N ARG A 282 -18.87 33.03 -2.73
CA ARG A 282 -19.45 31.68 -2.78
C ARG A 282 -19.44 31.09 -4.18
N ASN A 283 -19.91 31.84 -5.17
CA ASN A 283 -19.93 31.41 -6.57
C ASN A 283 -18.51 31.16 -7.11
N GLU A 284 -17.55 32.01 -6.73
CA GLU A 284 -16.13 31.80 -7.05
C GLU A 284 -15.59 30.52 -6.40
N LEU A 285 -15.86 30.28 -5.11
CA LEU A 285 -15.48 29.04 -4.44
C LEU A 285 -16.09 27.79 -5.09
N GLU A 286 -17.33 27.86 -5.57
CA GLU A 286 -17.97 26.77 -6.32
C GLU A 286 -17.31 26.55 -7.70
N VAL A 287 -16.93 27.62 -8.41
CA VAL A 287 -16.14 27.54 -9.65
C VAL A 287 -14.72 27.01 -9.41
N TYR A 288 -14.07 27.35 -8.30
CA TYR A 288 -12.75 26.83 -7.94
C TYR A 288 -12.82 25.35 -7.51
N LYS A 289 -13.86 24.91 -6.80
CA LYS A 289 -14.11 23.48 -6.51
C LYS A 289 -14.30 22.67 -7.79
N ALA A 290 -15.17 23.12 -8.69
CA ALA A 290 -15.40 22.46 -9.97
C ALA A 290 -14.17 22.47 -10.92
N LYS A 291 -13.16 23.31 -10.64
CA LYS A 291 -11.83 23.26 -11.29
C LYS A 291 -10.89 22.28 -10.58
N ALA A 292 -10.91 22.22 -9.25
CA ALA A 292 -10.12 21.28 -8.46
C ALA A 292 -10.53 19.83 -8.75
N GLU A 293 -11.83 19.52 -8.73
CA GLU A 293 -12.40 18.20 -9.07
C GLU A 293 -11.95 17.73 -10.47
N LYS A 294 -11.92 18.66 -11.44
CA LYS A 294 -11.43 18.37 -12.80
C LYS A 294 -9.91 18.18 -12.86
N ALA A 295 -9.14 18.91 -12.06
CA ALA A 295 -7.70 18.75 -11.96
C ALA A 295 -7.32 17.42 -11.27
N GLU A 296 -8.11 16.98 -10.29
CA GLU A 296 -7.98 15.69 -9.62
C GLU A 296 -8.29 14.53 -10.59
N GLY A 297 -9.43 14.57 -11.29
CA GLY A 297 -9.77 13.57 -12.31
C GLY A 297 -8.78 13.50 -13.47
N LEU A 298 -8.21 14.64 -13.91
CA LEU A 298 -7.10 14.66 -14.87
C LEU A 298 -5.79 14.11 -14.28
N SER A 299 -5.53 14.33 -12.99
CA SER A 299 -4.37 13.74 -12.31
C SER A 299 -4.49 12.22 -12.22
N ASP A 300 -5.68 11.68 -11.99
CA ASP A 300 -5.93 10.24 -11.96
C ASP A 300 -5.81 9.59 -13.34
N GLN A 301 -6.35 10.21 -14.39
CA GLN A 301 -6.12 9.78 -15.79
C GLN A 301 -4.62 9.77 -16.13
N VAL A 302 -3.84 10.74 -15.64
CA VAL A 302 -2.38 10.76 -15.81
C VAL A 302 -1.70 9.62 -15.04
N LYS A 303 -2.15 9.28 -13.82
CA LYS A 303 -1.64 8.11 -13.08
C LYS A 303 -1.95 6.79 -13.80
N GLU A 304 -3.16 6.66 -14.33
CA GLU A 304 -3.62 5.50 -15.10
C GLU A 304 -2.77 5.31 -16.37
N LEU A 305 -2.64 6.35 -17.20
CA LEU A 305 -1.80 6.32 -18.41
C LEU A 305 -0.30 6.08 -18.11
N LEU A 306 0.21 6.54 -16.96
CA LEU A 306 1.56 6.21 -16.50
C LEU A 306 1.71 4.74 -16.09
N HIS A 307 0.69 4.16 -15.44
CA HIS A 307 0.66 2.74 -15.12
C HIS A 307 0.56 1.88 -16.40
N GLU A 308 -0.34 2.22 -17.33
CA GLU A 308 -0.43 1.57 -18.64
C GLU A 308 0.91 1.59 -19.38
N ARG A 309 1.56 2.77 -19.48
CA ARG A 309 2.91 2.94 -20.04
C ARG A 309 3.91 1.97 -19.41
N ASP A 310 3.89 1.79 -18.09
CA ASP A 310 4.84 0.93 -17.40
C ASP A 310 4.52 -0.57 -17.55
N THR A 311 3.25 -0.97 -17.62
CA THR A 311 2.90 -2.34 -18.01
C THR A 311 3.30 -2.63 -19.46
N LEU A 312 3.14 -1.67 -20.38
CA LEU A 312 3.57 -1.77 -21.77
C LEU A 312 5.10 -1.78 -21.91
N SER A 313 5.82 -0.99 -21.11
CA SER A 313 7.29 -1.02 -21.04
C SER A 313 7.80 -2.36 -20.50
N SER A 314 7.10 -2.94 -19.52
CA SER A 314 7.42 -4.28 -19.00
C SER A 314 7.19 -5.36 -20.06
N LYS A 315 6.02 -5.34 -20.72
CA LYS A 315 5.68 -6.25 -21.84
C LYS A 315 6.67 -6.11 -23.00
N LEU A 316 7.13 -4.90 -23.32
CA LEU A 316 8.15 -4.66 -24.34
C LEU A 316 9.49 -5.31 -23.97
N LYS A 317 9.98 -5.11 -22.74
CA LYS A 317 11.22 -5.77 -22.25
C LYS A 317 11.09 -7.30 -22.25
N GLN A 318 9.92 -7.83 -21.92
CA GLN A 318 9.64 -9.27 -21.98
C GLN A 318 9.66 -9.78 -23.44
N ALA A 319 9.08 -9.04 -24.39
CA ALA A 319 9.13 -9.35 -25.82
C ALA A 319 10.55 -9.24 -26.41
N GLU A 320 11.34 -8.24 -25.98
CA GLU A 320 12.76 -8.12 -26.32
C GLU A 320 13.58 -9.30 -25.77
N TRP A 321 13.28 -9.77 -24.56
CA TRP A 321 13.89 -10.97 -23.98
C TRP A 321 13.52 -12.25 -24.75
N TYR A 322 12.23 -12.47 -25.04
CA TYR A 322 11.79 -13.61 -25.86
C TYR A 322 12.42 -13.58 -27.26
N LYS A 323 12.48 -12.40 -27.90
CA LYS A 323 13.14 -12.21 -29.20
C LYS A 323 14.62 -12.59 -29.12
N LYS A 324 15.35 -12.06 -28.13
CA LYS A 324 16.77 -12.37 -27.93
C LYS A 324 16.99 -13.86 -27.66
N SER A 325 16.15 -14.48 -26.82
CA SER A 325 16.21 -15.91 -26.53
C SER A 325 15.94 -16.76 -27.79
N ALA A 326 15.02 -16.34 -28.66
CA ALA A 326 14.78 -16.98 -29.96
C ALA A 326 15.94 -16.79 -30.95
N GLU A 327 16.63 -15.64 -30.93
CA GLU A 327 17.84 -15.40 -31.71
C GLU A 327 19.01 -16.28 -31.21
N GLU A 328 19.21 -16.40 -29.90
CA GLU A 328 20.20 -17.30 -29.27
C GLU A 328 19.87 -18.78 -29.54
N ALA A 329 18.59 -19.18 -29.48
CA ALA A 329 18.14 -20.52 -29.84
C ALA A 329 18.39 -20.82 -31.33
N LYS A 330 18.14 -19.86 -32.24
CA LYS A 330 18.41 -20.01 -33.67
C LYS A 330 19.91 -20.15 -33.97
N ILE A 331 20.78 -19.38 -33.30
CA ILE A 331 22.24 -19.53 -33.40
C ILE A 331 22.67 -20.93 -32.91
N THR A 332 22.06 -21.42 -31.82
CA THR A 332 22.30 -22.77 -31.29
C THR A 332 21.83 -23.85 -32.27
N GLU A 333 20.67 -23.68 -32.89
CA GLU A 333 20.12 -24.59 -33.90
C GLU A 333 20.99 -24.62 -35.17
N GLN A 334 21.51 -23.48 -35.62
CA GLN A 334 22.46 -23.40 -36.73
C GLN A 334 23.76 -24.14 -36.39
N ARG A 335 24.32 -23.91 -35.19
CA ARG A 335 25.52 -24.63 -34.71
C ARG A 335 25.29 -26.14 -34.57
N ASN A 336 24.10 -26.57 -34.18
CA ASN A 336 23.76 -28.00 -34.14
C ASN A 336 23.73 -28.59 -35.54
N ARG A 337 23.12 -27.92 -36.53
CA ARG A 337 23.17 -28.36 -37.94
C ARG A 337 24.59 -28.45 -38.49
N GLU A 338 25.47 -27.49 -38.15
CA GLU A 338 26.89 -27.54 -38.50
C GLU A 338 27.62 -28.73 -37.87
N LEU A 339 27.30 -29.06 -36.61
CA LEU A 339 27.86 -30.24 -35.92
C LEU A 339 27.27 -31.56 -36.46
N GLU A 340 26.03 -31.57 -36.92
CA GLU A 340 25.39 -32.71 -37.58
C GLU A 340 26.00 -32.99 -38.96
N THR A 341 26.24 -31.95 -39.78
CA THR A 341 26.93 -32.14 -41.08
C THR A 341 28.37 -32.58 -40.89
N GLN A 342 29.10 -32.00 -39.92
CA GLN A 342 30.46 -32.48 -39.57
C GLN A 342 30.46 -33.93 -39.06
N ASN A 343 29.47 -34.34 -38.27
CA ASN A 343 29.32 -35.74 -37.86
C ASN A 343 29.00 -36.67 -39.04
N HIS A 344 28.20 -36.21 -40.01
CA HIS A 344 27.90 -36.98 -41.22
C HIS A 344 29.15 -37.16 -42.09
N GLU A 345 29.90 -36.07 -42.35
CA GLU A 345 31.13 -36.09 -43.13
C GLU A 345 32.20 -36.97 -42.48
N LEU A 346 32.40 -36.87 -41.16
CA LEU A 346 33.31 -37.75 -40.42
C LEU A 346 32.91 -39.24 -40.47
N ARG A 347 31.61 -39.56 -40.50
CA ARG A 347 31.13 -40.94 -40.66
C ARG A 347 31.40 -41.46 -42.07
N GLU A 348 31.21 -40.65 -43.10
CA GLU A 348 31.54 -41.02 -44.48
C GLU A 348 33.05 -41.22 -44.66
N GLN A 349 33.88 -40.34 -44.07
CA GLN A 349 35.33 -40.51 -44.05
C GLN A 349 35.75 -41.82 -43.37
N VAL A 350 35.18 -42.16 -42.20
CA VAL A 350 35.43 -43.44 -41.52
C VAL A 350 35.00 -44.64 -42.37
N GLN A 351 33.82 -44.58 -43.01
CA GLN A 351 33.32 -45.64 -43.88
C GLN A 351 34.24 -45.87 -45.10
N GLU A 352 34.75 -44.80 -45.72
CA GLU A 352 35.71 -44.93 -46.83
C GLU A 352 37.08 -45.41 -46.34
N PHE A 353 37.53 -45.03 -45.13
CA PHE A 353 38.75 -45.59 -44.53
C PHE A 353 38.64 -47.09 -44.22
N ASP A 354 37.49 -47.56 -43.74
CA ASP A 354 37.26 -49.00 -43.49
C ASP A 354 37.13 -49.79 -44.79
N LYS A 355 36.51 -49.22 -45.84
CA LYS A 355 36.51 -49.79 -47.20
C LYS A 355 37.93 -49.88 -47.78
N MET A 356 38.70 -48.79 -47.71
CA MET A 356 40.11 -48.77 -48.12
C MET A 356 40.99 -49.75 -47.30
N ARG A 357 40.65 -50.02 -46.04
CA ARG A 357 41.30 -51.08 -45.23
C ARG A 357 40.96 -52.47 -45.76
N ALA A 358 39.69 -52.74 -46.04
CA ALA A 358 39.24 -54.03 -46.59
C ALA A 358 39.88 -54.32 -47.97
N ASP A 359 39.92 -53.33 -48.86
CA ASP A 359 40.59 -53.45 -50.16
C ASP A 359 42.11 -53.70 -49.99
N ASN A 360 42.75 -53.06 -49.01
CA ASN A 360 44.16 -53.28 -48.70
C ASN A 360 44.43 -54.68 -48.11
N GLU A 361 43.50 -55.24 -47.32
CA GLU A 361 43.57 -56.61 -46.81
C GLU A 361 43.31 -57.66 -47.90
N ALA A 362 42.36 -57.41 -48.80
CA ALA A 362 42.15 -58.24 -49.99
C ALA A 362 43.39 -58.25 -50.91
N LEU A 363 44.02 -57.08 -51.12
CA LEU A 363 45.27 -56.97 -51.87
C LEU A 363 46.43 -57.72 -51.18
N LYS A 364 46.56 -57.59 -49.85
CA LYS A 364 47.54 -58.37 -49.07
C LYS A 364 47.30 -59.88 -49.21
N TYR A 365 46.05 -60.32 -49.18
CA TYR A 365 45.69 -61.73 -49.36
C TYR A 365 46.06 -62.24 -50.75
N THR A 366 45.72 -61.53 -51.83
CA THR A 366 46.11 -61.94 -53.19
C THR A 366 47.63 -61.92 -53.38
N CYS A 367 48.35 -60.92 -52.87
CA CYS A 367 49.81 -60.92 -52.83
C CYS A 367 50.41 -62.10 -52.05
N GLN A 368 49.78 -62.57 -50.97
CA GLN A 368 50.20 -63.77 -50.26
C GLN A 368 49.96 -65.05 -51.08
N GLN A 369 48.86 -65.16 -51.82
CA GLN A 369 48.62 -66.31 -52.69
C GLN A 369 49.61 -66.33 -53.87
N TYR A 370 49.87 -65.18 -54.51
CA TYR A 370 50.91 -65.09 -55.55
C TYR A 370 52.31 -65.42 -55.00
N ARG A 371 52.63 -65.03 -53.75
CA ARG A 371 53.90 -65.41 -53.12
C ARG A 371 53.98 -66.93 -52.91
N LYS A 372 52.95 -67.57 -52.36
CA LYS A 372 52.90 -69.04 -52.21
C LYS A 372 53.02 -69.76 -53.55
N GLN A 373 52.40 -69.22 -54.60
CA GLN A 373 52.48 -69.77 -55.95
C GLN A 373 53.91 -69.65 -56.54
N MET A 374 54.61 -68.54 -56.25
CA MET A 374 56.04 -68.41 -56.58
C MET A 374 56.90 -69.37 -55.76
N GLU A 375 56.65 -69.52 -54.45
CA GLU A 375 57.34 -70.48 -53.58
C GLU A 375 57.15 -71.94 -54.06
N THR A 376 55.98 -72.29 -54.64
CA THR A 376 55.78 -73.60 -55.28
C THR A 376 56.52 -73.70 -56.62
N TYR A 377 56.47 -72.68 -57.49
CA TYR A 377 57.21 -72.70 -58.76
C TYR A 377 58.74 -72.71 -58.56
N GLU A 378 59.25 -72.06 -57.51
CA GLU A 378 60.67 -72.10 -57.15
C GLU A 378 61.09 -73.47 -56.64
N ARG A 379 60.21 -74.18 -55.92
CA ARG A 379 60.43 -75.58 -55.51
C ARG A 379 60.37 -76.54 -56.69
N GLU A 380 59.32 -76.48 -57.50
CA GLU A 380 59.18 -77.29 -58.73
C GLU A 380 60.40 -77.12 -59.65
N LYS A 381 60.87 -75.88 -59.83
CA LYS A 381 62.09 -75.56 -60.57
C LYS A 381 63.38 -76.10 -59.94
N PHE A 382 63.44 -76.22 -58.61
CA PHE A 382 64.57 -76.84 -57.91
C PHE A 382 64.54 -78.37 -58.05
N ASP A 383 63.36 -78.97 -57.91
CA ASP A 383 63.14 -80.40 -58.08
C ASP A 383 63.42 -80.83 -59.54
N ASP A 384 62.95 -80.07 -60.53
CA ASP A 384 63.32 -80.19 -61.95
C ASP A 384 64.84 -80.08 -62.17
N GLN A 385 65.52 -79.18 -61.45
CA GLN A 385 66.98 -79.06 -61.54
C GLN A 385 67.70 -80.25 -60.93
N SER A 386 67.21 -80.80 -59.81
CA SER A 386 67.74 -82.03 -59.20
C SER A 386 67.51 -83.23 -60.11
N ILE A 387 66.29 -83.43 -60.61
CA ILE A 387 65.96 -84.48 -61.59
C ILE A 387 66.85 -84.35 -62.85
N LYS A 388 67.08 -83.13 -63.33
CA LYS A 388 67.97 -82.85 -64.47
C LYS A 388 69.46 -83.05 -64.18
N ILE A 389 69.88 -83.03 -62.92
CA ILE A 389 71.25 -83.42 -62.51
C ILE A 389 71.32 -84.95 -62.45
N ASN A 390 70.38 -85.61 -61.78
CA ASN A 390 70.32 -87.06 -61.67
C ASN A 390 70.27 -87.72 -63.07
N LEU A 391 69.37 -87.27 -63.96
CA LEU A 391 69.27 -87.77 -65.34
C LEU A 391 70.50 -87.47 -66.20
N LYS A 392 71.34 -86.49 -65.84
CA LYS A 392 72.65 -86.28 -66.47
C LYS A 392 73.69 -87.25 -65.93
N GLU A 393 73.74 -87.45 -64.61
CA GLU A 393 74.66 -88.40 -63.98
C GLU A 393 74.37 -89.83 -64.42
N GLU A 394 73.09 -90.21 -64.53
CA GLU A 394 72.63 -91.44 -65.17
C GLU A 394 73.00 -91.49 -66.67
N ASN A 395 72.87 -90.38 -67.42
CA ASN A 395 73.32 -90.34 -68.81
C ASN A 395 74.84 -90.53 -68.95
N GLU A 396 75.64 -89.89 -68.11
CA GLU A 396 77.09 -90.08 -68.12
C GLU A 396 77.46 -91.49 -67.65
N SER A 397 76.80 -92.06 -66.64
CA SER A 397 77.05 -93.44 -66.22
C SER A 397 76.67 -94.45 -67.31
N ILE A 398 75.54 -94.26 -67.99
CA ILE A 398 75.12 -95.10 -69.13
C ILE A 398 76.03 -94.88 -70.35
N LYS A 399 76.56 -93.67 -70.58
CA LYS A 399 77.59 -93.45 -71.61
C LYS A 399 78.91 -94.13 -71.26
N LEU A 400 79.30 -94.16 -69.98
CA LEU A 400 80.54 -94.77 -69.50
C LEU A 400 80.42 -96.30 -69.49
N GLU A 401 79.28 -96.83 -69.05
CA GLU A 401 78.92 -98.25 -69.21
C GLU A 401 78.85 -98.64 -70.68
N ARG A 402 78.17 -97.85 -71.53
CA ARG A 402 78.15 -98.08 -72.98
C ARG A 402 79.55 -97.94 -73.59
N GLN A 403 80.43 -97.08 -73.07
CA GLN A 403 81.82 -97.02 -73.52
C GLN A 403 82.58 -98.28 -73.09
N ILE A 404 82.45 -98.74 -71.85
CA ILE A 404 83.04 -100.00 -71.38
C ILE A 404 82.50 -101.18 -72.18
N LEU A 405 81.20 -101.21 -72.47
CA LEU A 405 80.55 -102.19 -73.34
C LEU A 405 80.92 -101.99 -74.81
N GLN A 406 81.32 -100.80 -75.26
CA GLN A 406 81.82 -100.56 -76.62
C GLN A 406 83.31 -100.91 -76.74
N ASP A 407 84.12 -100.79 -75.69
CA ASP A 407 85.51 -101.25 -75.64
C ASP A 407 85.56 -102.76 -75.41
N GLN A 408 84.68 -103.33 -74.58
CA GLN A 408 84.45 -104.78 -74.51
C GLN A 408 83.85 -105.29 -75.82
N LEU A 409 82.89 -104.59 -76.43
CA LEU A 409 82.38 -104.96 -77.75
C LEU A 409 83.51 -104.88 -78.76
N ARG A 410 84.34 -103.82 -78.78
CA ARG A 410 85.48 -103.67 -79.70
C ARG A 410 86.54 -104.76 -79.50
N VAL A 411 86.89 -105.12 -78.27
CA VAL A 411 87.77 -106.27 -78.00
C VAL A 411 87.09 -107.58 -78.38
N SER A 412 85.79 -107.72 -78.11
CA SER A 412 85.00 -108.86 -78.54
C SER A 412 84.69 -108.84 -80.04
N GLU A 413 84.90 -107.73 -80.76
CA GLU A 413 84.78 -107.52 -82.21
C GLU A 413 86.16 -107.57 -82.87
N GLU A 414 87.24 -107.45 -82.14
CA GLU A 414 88.57 -107.90 -82.54
C GLU A 414 88.53 -109.44 -82.50
N GLN A 415 88.06 -110.04 -81.40
CA GLN A 415 87.77 -111.48 -81.29
C GLN A 415 86.65 -111.97 -82.22
N ILE A 416 85.56 -111.21 -82.38
CA ILE A 416 84.45 -111.58 -83.26
C ILE A 416 84.81 -111.26 -84.70
N LYS A 417 85.73 -110.36 -85.03
CA LYS A 417 86.29 -110.26 -86.39
C LYS A 417 87.19 -111.45 -86.69
N ASP A 418 88.01 -111.91 -85.74
CA ASP A 418 88.67 -113.23 -85.82
C ASP A 418 87.67 -114.41 -85.98
N LEU A 419 86.37 -114.19 -85.73
CA LEU A 419 85.25 -115.13 -85.90
C LEU A 419 84.17 -114.71 -86.95
N GLN A 420 84.25 -113.54 -87.60
CA GLN A 420 83.30 -112.97 -88.59
C GLN A 420 83.96 -112.75 -89.95
N GLU A 421 85.28 -112.55 -89.94
CA GLU A 421 86.17 -113.05 -91.00
C GLU A 421 86.05 -114.59 -91.12
N ARG A 422 85.42 -115.27 -90.14
CA ARG A 422 84.88 -116.64 -90.27
C ARG A 422 83.36 -116.73 -90.55
N LEU A 423 82.49 -115.89 -89.97
CA LEU A 423 81.00 -115.98 -90.07
C LEU A 423 80.19 -114.64 -90.04
N GLN A 424 80.20 -113.88 -91.14
CA GLN A 424 79.08 -113.09 -91.77
C GLN A 424 77.76 -112.68 -91.01
N VAL A 425 77.40 -111.37 -91.16
CA VAL A 425 76.06 -110.77 -91.54
C VAL A 425 74.91 -110.46 -90.52
N SER A 426 74.57 -109.14 -90.37
CA SER A 426 73.25 -108.43 -90.14
C SER A 426 72.30 -108.74 -88.93
N GLY A 427 71.43 -107.88 -88.33
CA GLY A 427 71.13 -106.41 -88.36
C GLY A 427 69.65 -105.99 -87.97
N SER A 428 69.40 -104.80 -87.34
CA SER A 428 68.09 -103.99 -87.27
C SER A 428 66.89 -104.37 -86.31
N SER A 429 65.88 -103.54 -85.87
CA SER A 429 65.67 -102.05 -85.71
C SER A 429 64.32 -101.50 -85.04
N VAL A 430 64.34 -100.95 -83.79
CA VAL A 430 63.65 -99.70 -83.20
C VAL A 430 62.06 -99.58 -82.86
N PRO A 431 61.31 -98.41 -82.63
CA PRO A 431 60.37 -98.22 -81.44
C PRO A 431 58.96 -97.45 -81.52
N ALA A 432 58.27 -97.20 -80.35
CA ALA A 432 57.60 -95.92 -79.84
C ALA A 432 56.05 -95.58 -79.78
N SER A 433 55.65 -94.63 -78.85
CA SER A 433 54.71 -93.43 -78.97
C SER A 433 53.28 -93.27 -78.22
N PRO A 434 52.50 -92.10 -78.21
CA PRO A 434 51.81 -91.45 -77.02
C PRO A 434 50.36 -90.76 -77.17
N GLY A 435 49.87 -89.84 -76.26
CA GLY A 435 48.67 -88.91 -76.46
C GLY A 435 48.01 -88.12 -75.24
N ALA A 436 47.25 -86.98 -75.42
CA ALA A 436 46.56 -86.13 -74.35
C ALA A 436 45.55 -84.96 -74.79
N SER A 437 44.81 -84.25 -73.86
CA SER A 437 44.29 -82.80 -73.86
C SER A 437 42.79 -82.40 -73.45
N ALA A 438 42.34 -81.12 -73.61
CA ALA A 438 41.48 -80.31 -72.64
C ALA A 438 40.07 -79.62 -73.03
N VAL A 439 39.80 -78.32 -72.69
CA VAL A 439 38.51 -77.73 -72.11
C VAL A 439 37.98 -76.36 -72.69
N LEU A 440 36.71 -75.92 -72.38
CA LEU A 440 36.04 -74.55 -72.32
C LEU A 440 34.68 -74.43 -73.11
N SER A 441 33.74 -73.43 -73.03
CA SER A 441 33.60 -72.04 -72.46
C SER A 441 32.12 -71.64 -72.02
N ASN A 442 31.68 -70.35 -72.06
CA ASN A 442 30.33 -69.80 -71.65
C ASN A 442 29.92 -68.47 -72.38
N LEU A 443 28.61 -68.22 -72.70
CA LEU A 443 28.07 -66.90 -73.14
C LEU A 443 26.51 -66.81 -73.20
N GLU A 444 25.80 -66.18 -72.24
CA GLU A 444 24.33 -65.88 -72.33
C GLU A 444 23.89 -64.76 -71.35
N GLN A 445 23.96 -63.48 -71.74
CA GLN A 445 23.44 -62.36 -70.92
C GLN A 445 23.07 -61.10 -71.72
N GLU A 446 22.22 -61.20 -72.77
CA GLU A 446 21.70 -60.00 -73.45
C GLU A 446 20.33 -60.19 -74.11
N LEU A 447 19.24 -60.39 -73.33
CA LEU A 447 17.89 -60.25 -73.91
C LEU A 447 16.76 -59.91 -72.91
N GLN A 448 15.79 -59.13 -73.43
CA GLN A 448 14.41 -58.89 -72.97
C GLN A 448 14.15 -57.95 -71.78
N THR A 449 13.83 -56.69 -72.13
CA THR A 449 13.10 -55.72 -71.30
C THR A 449 11.83 -55.24 -72.03
N THR A 450 10.65 -55.79 -71.70
CA THR A 450 9.34 -55.24 -72.13
C THR A 450 8.27 -55.47 -71.04
N SER A 451 7.15 -54.73 -71.11
CA SER A 451 6.00 -54.77 -70.18
C SER A 451 6.30 -54.29 -68.74
N ASP A 452 6.35 -52.96 -68.53
CA ASP A 452 6.66 -52.32 -67.23
C ASP A 452 5.60 -52.53 -66.12
N PRO A 453 5.93 -53.24 -65.02
CA PRO A 453 5.07 -53.32 -63.83
C PRO A 453 5.29 -52.13 -62.87
N ALA A 454 6.42 -51.43 -62.97
CA ALA A 454 6.87 -50.46 -61.98
C ALA A 454 6.00 -49.21 -61.92
N ALA A 455 5.20 -48.89 -62.95
CA ALA A 455 4.20 -47.82 -62.88
C ALA A 455 3.14 -48.07 -61.78
N ARG A 456 2.66 -49.32 -61.63
CA ARG A 456 1.74 -49.69 -60.54
C ARG A 456 2.44 -49.75 -59.19
N TYR A 457 3.63 -50.34 -59.13
CA TYR A 457 4.40 -50.39 -57.89
C TYR A 457 4.80 -48.99 -57.39
N ARG A 458 5.10 -48.02 -58.27
CA ARG A 458 5.37 -46.62 -57.87
C ARG A 458 4.18 -45.95 -57.19
N LEU A 459 2.94 -46.22 -57.62
CA LEU A 459 1.74 -45.68 -56.97
C LEU A 459 1.46 -46.37 -55.63
N GLU A 460 1.60 -47.69 -55.53
CA GLU A 460 1.40 -48.41 -54.26
C GLU A 460 2.52 -48.10 -53.26
N ILE A 461 3.77 -47.92 -53.72
CA ILE A 461 4.88 -47.40 -52.89
C ILE A 461 4.53 -46.01 -52.36
N SER A 462 4.09 -45.08 -53.21
CA SER A 462 3.73 -43.72 -52.76
C SER A 462 2.57 -43.71 -51.75
N ARG A 463 1.60 -44.63 -51.90
CA ARG A 463 0.54 -44.87 -50.91
C ARG A 463 1.10 -45.41 -49.60
N LEU A 464 1.91 -46.47 -49.66
CA LEU A 464 2.52 -47.10 -48.49
C LEU A 464 3.52 -46.18 -47.79
N GLU A 465 4.17 -45.25 -48.50
CA GLU A 465 5.00 -44.18 -47.94
C GLU A 465 4.15 -43.15 -47.17
N ALA A 466 2.99 -42.75 -47.70
CA ALA A 466 2.05 -41.87 -47.00
C ALA A 466 1.47 -42.56 -45.74
N GLU A 467 1.13 -43.85 -45.84
CA GLU A 467 0.64 -44.66 -44.72
C GLU A 467 1.73 -44.86 -43.64
N ASN A 468 2.97 -45.18 -44.05
CA ASN A 468 4.13 -45.21 -43.15
C ASN A 468 4.40 -43.86 -42.49
N LYS A 469 4.15 -42.74 -43.19
CA LYS A 469 4.33 -41.39 -42.64
C LYS A 469 3.29 -41.06 -41.56
N LEU A 470 2.04 -41.47 -41.76
CA LEU A 470 1.01 -41.38 -40.71
C LEU A 470 1.35 -42.28 -39.51
N LEU A 471 1.70 -43.55 -39.74
CA LEU A 471 2.08 -44.48 -38.68
C LEU A 471 3.32 -43.99 -37.90
N ARG A 472 4.31 -43.38 -38.56
CA ARG A 472 5.46 -42.73 -37.90
C ARG A 472 5.05 -41.56 -37.02
N ASN A 473 4.10 -40.72 -37.44
CA ASN A 473 3.59 -39.63 -36.61
C ASN A 473 2.88 -40.18 -35.37
N ASN A 474 2.02 -41.19 -35.52
CA ASN A 474 1.33 -41.86 -34.41
C ASN A 474 2.33 -42.51 -33.43
N MET A 475 3.40 -43.11 -33.94
CA MET A 475 4.48 -43.68 -33.13
C MET A 475 5.25 -42.61 -32.34
N GLY A 476 5.35 -41.37 -32.87
CA GLY A 476 5.87 -40.22 -32.14
C GLY A 476 4.97 -39.82 -30.95
N VAL A 477 3.66 -39.70 -31.18
CA VAL A 477 2.68 -39.38 -30.12
C VAL A 477 2.64 -40.49 -29.06
N ALA A 478 2.75 -41.76 -29.46
CA ALA A 478 2.84 -42.88 -28.53
C ALA A 478 4.12 -42.84 -27.67
N ALA A 479 5.28 -42.53 -28.26
CA ALA A 479 6.53 -42.38 -27.54
C ALA A 479 6.53 -41.16 -26.59
N GLU A 480 5.86 -40.06 -26.96
CA GLU A 480 5.63 -38.93 -26.07
C GLU A 480 4.69 -39.29 -24.91
N ASN A 481 3.63 -40.07 -25.17
CA ASN A 481 2.75 -40.59 -24.12
C ASN A 481 3.52 -41.49 -23.13
N GLU A 482 4.50 -42.27 -23.60
CA GLU A 482 5.36 -43.10 -22.76
C GLU A 482 6.37 -42.25 -21.96
N ARG A 483 7.00 -41.24 -22.57
CA ARG A 483 7.86 -40.28 -21.87
C ARG A 483 7.11 -39.54 -20.76
N LEU A 484 5.93 -39.00 -21.06
CA LEU A 484 5.11 -38.28 -20.07
C LEU A 484 4.66 -39.20 -18.92
N ARG A 485 4.46 -40.51 -19.16
CA ARG A 485 4.24 -41.48 -18.07
C ARG A 485 5.48 -41.64 -17.19
N THR A 486 6.67 -41.79 -17.77
CA THR A 486 7.90 -41.97 -16.97
C THR A 486 8.28 -40.70 -16.20
N ASP A 487 8.08 -39.52 -16.79
CA ASP A 487 8.26 -38.22 -16.14
C ASP A 487 7.28 -38.05 -14.96
N LEU A 488 5.99 -38.30 -15.18
CA LEU A 488 4.94 -38.28 -14.14
C LEU A 488 5.24 -39.27 -13.00
N ASP A 489 5.67 -40.48 -13.32
CA ASP A 489 6.06 -41.50 -12.34
C ASP A 489 7.33 -41.12 -11.55
N MET A 490 8.20 -40.27 -12.11
CA MET A 490 9.36 -39.73 -11.41
C MET A 490 8.95 -38.58 -10.47
N GLU A 491 8.06 -37.68 -10.90
CA GLU A 491 7.57 -36.61 -10.04
C GLU A 491 6.65 -37.11 -8.93
N LYS A 492 5.77 -38.09 -9.19
CA LYS A 492 5.00 -38.75 -8.11
C LYS A 492 5.90 -39.45 -7.09
N LYS A 493 7.08 -39.96 -7.48
CA LYS A 493 8.08 -40.46 -6.52
C LYS A 493 8.74 -39.33 -5.72
N ARG A 494 9.01 -38.17 -6.33
CA ARG A 494 9.52 -36.96 -5.65
C ARG A 494 8.51 -36.39 -4.66
N GLU A 495 7.24 -36.29 -5.06
CA GLU A 495 6.12 -35.86 -4.20
C GLU A 495 5.97 -36.76 -2.97
N ASN A 496 5.99 -38.09 -3.15
CA ASN A 496 5.94 -39.05 -2.03
C ASN A 496 7.14 -38.93 -1.09
N LEU A 497 8.37 -38.83 -1.64
CA LEU A 497 9.58 -38.62 -0.83
C LEU A 497 9.58 -37.30 -0.07
N LEU A 498 9.01 -36.24 -0.64
CA LEU A 498 8.89 -34.95 0.03
C LEU A 498 7.74 -34.92 1.04
N THR A 499 6.66 -35.65 0.80
CA THR A 499 5.57 -35.87 1.77
C THR A 499 6.08 -36.61 3.01
N LEU A 500 6.94 -37.63 2.82
CA LEU A 500 7.61 -38.30 3.94
C LEU A 500 8.45 -37.32 4.77
N LYS A 501 9.26 -36.46 4.11
CA LYS A 501 10.07 -35.43 4.77
C LYS A 501 9.23 -34.35 5.46
N TYR A 502 8.14 -33.92 4.86
CA TYR A 502 7.21 -32.98 5.48
C TYR A 502 6.63 -33.55 6.78
N ASN A 503 6.20 -34.82 6.76
CA ASN A 503 5.71 -35.50 7.96
C ASN A 503 6.80 -35.63 9.04
N GLU A 504 8.04 -36.00 8.67
CA GLU A 504 9.18 -36.10 9.58
C GLU A 504 9.54 -34.75 10.25
N VAL A 505 9.51 -33.66 9.48
CA VAL A 505 9.76 -32.30 10.00
C VAL A 505 8.57 -31.78 10.83
N TYR A 506 7.34 -32.13 10.46
CA TYR A 506 6.13 -31.82 11.21
C TYR A 506 6.13 -32.50 12.59
N GLU A 507 6.49 -33.79 12.66
CA GLU A 507 6.64 -34.53 13.91
C GLU A 507 7.69 -33.86 14.82
N LYS A 508 8.88 -33.52 14.30
CA LYS A 508 9.92 -32.78 15.04
C LYS A 508 9.46 -31.40 15.51
N TYR A 509 8.66 -30.69 14.70
CA TYR A 509 8.09 -29.40 15.05
C TYR A 509 7.07 -29.53 16.20
N VAL A 510 6.15 -30.50 16.13
CA VAL A 510 5.16 -30.77 17.20
C VAL A 510 5.86 -31.18 18.49
N VAL A 511 6.80 -32.12 18.44
CA VAL A 511 7.57 -32.57 19.61
C VAL A 511 8.34 -31.41 20.25
N ALA A 512 9.01 -30.56 19.47
CA ALA A 512 9.67 -29.37 20.00
C ALA A 512 8.68 -28.37 20.63
N GLN A 513 7.48 -28.21 20.05
CA GLN A 513 6.44 -27.34 20.60
C GLN A 513 5.92 -27.87 21.96
N GLU A 514 5.70 -29.18 22.09
CA GLU A 514 5.28 -29.81 23.35
C GLU A 514 6.37 -29.74 24.42
N GLN A 515 7.63 -29.95 24.05
CA GLN A 515 8.76 -29.79 24.97
C GLN A 515 8.87 -28.35 25.50
N ILE A 516 8.66 -27.32 24.65
CA ILE A 516 8.67 -25.92 25.09
C ILE A 516 7.52 -25.64 26.07
N LYS A 517 6.31 -26.14 25.77
CA LYS A 517 5.15 -26.05 26.68
C LYS A 517 5.42 -26.75 28.01
N ALA A 518 6.10 -27.90 28.01
CA ALA A 518 6.45 -28.64 29.21
C ALA A 518 7.47 -27.89 30.08
N LEU A 519 8.55 -27.33 29.51
CA LEU A 519 9.51 -26.52 30.27
C LEU A 519 8.90 -25.23 30.82
N LEU A 520 8.06 -24.55 30.02
CA LEU A 520 7.36 -23.34 30.45
C LEU A 520 6.47 -23.61 31.69
N ASN A 521 5.82 -24.78 31.73
CA ASN A 521 5.00 -25.22 32.87
C ASN A 521 5.82 -25.72 34.07
N GLN A 522 7.10 -26.10 33.90
CA GLN A 522 7.95 -26.61 34.99
C GLN A 522 8.70 -25.51 35.75
N GLY A 523 8.83 -24.30 35.23
CA GLY A 523 9.23 -23.11 35.99
C GLY A 523 10.63 -23.14 36.64
N THR A 524 11.54 -23.99 36.16
CA THR A 524 12.85 -24.21 36.79
C THR A 524 13.90 -23.15 36.38
N GLY A 525 14.41 -22.38 37.35
CA GLY A 525 15.50 -21.39 37.17
C GLY A 525 16.90 -21.96 36.85
N LYS A 526 16.98 -23.13 36.22
CA LYS A 526 18.14 -23.63 35.46
C LYS A 526 17.84 -23.72 33.96
N GLY A 527 16.64 -23.27 33.54
CA GLY A 527 16.10 -23.50 32.21
C GLY A 527 16.71 -22.64 31.12
N ASP A 528 17.18 -21.42 31.43
CA ASP A 528 17.46 -20.39 30.42
C ASP A 528 18.30 -20.86 29.23
N GLU A 529 19.45 -21.52 29.43
CA GLU A 529 20.26 -22.00 28.30
C GLU A 529 19.57 -23.12 27.50
N ALA A 530 18.99 -24.11 28.19
CA ALA A 530 18.30 -25.23 27.55
C ALA A 530 17.00 -24.81 26.84
N PHE A 531 16.28 -23.84 27.41
CA PHE A 531 15.10 -23.22 26.83
C PHE A 531 15.48 -22.39 25.60
N ASN A 532 16.56 -21.59 25.66
CA ASN A 532 17.05 -20.84 24.51
C ASN A 532 17.52 -21.75 23.37
N THR A 533 18.20 -22.88 23.65
CA THR A 533 18.53 -23.85 22.59
C THR A 533 17.28 -24.48 22.00
N MET A 534 16.35 -24.95 22.83
CA MET A 534 15.15 -25.63 22.34
C MET A 534 14.17 -24.67 21.63
N GLN A 535 14.11 -23.40 22.02
CA GLN A 535 13.40 -22.34 21.32
C GLN A 535 14.04 -22.04 19.96
N LYS A 536 15.38 -22.04 19.87
CA LYS A 536 16.10 -21.92 18.60
C LYS A 536 15.84 -23.13 17.68
N ASP A 537 15.82 -24.34 18.24
CA ASP A 537 15.58 -25.57 17.48
C ASP A 537 14.12 -25.64 16.98
N TYR A 538 13.14 -25.24 17.81
CA TYR A 538 11.75 -25.04 17.39
C TYR A 538 11.62 -24.02 16.25
N LEU A 539 12.35 -22.90 16.31
CA LEU A 539 12.39 -21.91 15.23
C LEU A 539 13.06 -22.46 13.96
N SER A 540 14.10 -23.28 14.06
CA SER A 540 14.69 -23.97 12.89
C SER A 540 13.67 -24.89 12.25
N ASN A 541 13.08 -25.80 13.06
CA ASN A 541 12.06 -26.75 12.64
C ASN A 541 10.85 -26.05 12.01
N ALA A 542 10.42 -24.89 12.53
CA ALA A 542 9.34 -24.10 11.95
C ALA A 542 9.68 -23.61 10.54
N THR A 543 10.89 -23.05 10.33
CA THR A 543 11.31 -22.61 8.98
C THR A 543 11.59 -23.78 8.03
N GLU A 544 11.98 -24.94 8.55
CA GLU A 544 12.16 -26.15 7.75
C GLU A 544 10.81 -26.76 7.35
N LEU A 545 9.81 -26.70 8.23
CA LEU A 545 8.43 -27.11 7.94
C LEU A 545 7.81 -26.23 6.85
N GLU A 546 7.99 -24.91 6.93
CA GLU A 546 7.52 -23.95 5.90
C GLU A 546 8.21 -24.19 4.54
N ARG A 547 9.52 -24.45 4.53
CA ARG A 547 10.25 -24.83 3.30
C ARG A 547 9.76 -26.16 2.73
N ALA A 548 9.53 -27.17 3.57
CA ALA A 548 9.01 -28.47 3.12
C ALA A 548 7.58 -28.33 2.56
N GLN A 549 6.71 -27.56 3.22
CA GLN A 549 5.34 -27.30 2.80
C GLN A 549 5.29 -26.58 1.44
N THR A 550 6.07 -25.52 1.28
CA THR A 550 6.10 -24.73 0.03
C THR A 550 6.72 -25.50 -1.15
N GLN A 551 7.68 -26.39 -0.90
CA GLN A 551 8.19 -27.32 -1.92
C GLN A 551 7.14 -28.39 -2.27
N LEU A 552 6.41 -28.92 -1.29
CA LEU A 552 5.39 -29.96 -1.48
C LEU A 552 4.18 -29.44 -2.26
N GLN A 553 3.76 -28.19 -2.02
CA GLN A 553 2.71 -27.53 -2.81
C GLN A 553 3.12 -27.35 -4.27
N LYS A 554 4.38 -26.99 -4.55
CA LYS A 554 4.89 -26.85 -5.94
C LYS A 554 4.91 -28.19 -6.68
N LEU A 555 5.48 -29.23 -6.07
CA LEU A 555 5.51 -30.57 -6.64
C LEU A 555 4.10 -31.12 -6.90
N LYS A 556 3.10 -30.80 -6.07
CA LYS A 556 1.70 -31.17 -6.33
C LYS A 556 1.08 -30.47 -7.53
N ALA A 557 1.38 -29.19 -7.75
CA ALA A 557 0.96 -28.47 -8.95
C ALA A 557 1.65 -29.04 -10.21
N GLU A 558 2.97 -29.25 -10.15
CA GLU A 558 3.75 -29.85 -11.24
C GLU A 558 3.25 -31.26 -11.60
N VAL A 559 2.89 -32.09 -10.62
CA VAL A 559 2.27 -33.41 -10.83
C VAL A 559 0.87 -33.27 -11.45
N ALA A 560 0.03 -32.34 -11.00
CA ALA A 560 -1.30 -32.12 -11.55
C ALA A 560 -1.27 -31.65 -13.01
N ASP A 561 -0.35 -30.75 -13.36
CA ASP A 561 -0.13 -30.32 -14.74
C ASP A 561 0.42 -31.46 -15.61
N LYS A 562 1.32 -32.30 -15.09
CA LYS A 562 1.77 -33.50 -15.82
C LYS A 562 0.67 -34.54 -16.01
N ASP A 563 -0.23 -34.73 -15.04
CA ASP A 563 -1.43 -35.55 -15.25
C ASP A 563 -2.35 -34.97 -16.35
N ARG A 564 -2.50 -33.64 -16.43
CA ARG A 564 -3.29 -32.96 -17.48
C ARG A 564 -2.66 -33.12 -18.87
N GLU A 565 -1.36 -32.86 -19.02
CA GLU A 565 -0.62 -33.07 -20.28
C GLU A 565 -0.71 -34.53 -20.76
N LEU A 566 -0.60 -35.49 -19.83
CA LEU A 566 -0.70 -36.91 -20.17
C LEU A 566 -2.14 -37.29 -20.57
N MET A 567 -3.16 -36.65 -19.99
CA MET A 567 -4.56 -36.84 -20.38
C MET A 567 -4.85 -36.29 -21.79
N THR A 568 -4.40 -35.09 -22.14
CA THR A 568 -4.60 -34.54 -23.50
C THR A 568 -3.90 -35.40 -24.55
N VAL A 569 -2.62 -35.72 -24.36
CA VAL A 569 -1.84 -36.58 -25.29
C VAL A 569 -2.39 -38.02 -25.35
N ARG A 570 -3.11 -38.50 -24.32
CA ARG A 570 -3.88 -39.76 -24.40
C ARG A 570 -5.11 -39.63 -25.28
N THR A 571 -5.86 -38.54 -25.17
CA THR A 571 -7.08 -38.36 -25.97
C THR A 571 -6.81 -37.98 -27.41
N ASP A 572 -5.72 -37.26 -27.71
CA ASP A 572 -5.23 -37.04 -29.06
C ASP A 572 -4.87 -38.39 -29.73
N LEU A 573 -4.09 -39.23 -29.04
CA LEU A 573 -3.72 -40.57 -29.51
C LEU A 573 -4.94 -41.49 -29.75
N ASN A 574 -6.00 -41.33 -28.94
CA ASN A 574 -7.25 -42.08 -29.11
C ASN A 574 -8.10 -41.55 -30.28
N ALA A 575 -8.22 -40.22 -30.42
CA ALA A 575 -8.97 -39.56 -31.48
C ALA A 575 -8.39 -39.83 -32.88
N VAL A 576 -7.06 -39.94 -32.98
CA VAL A 576 -6.32 -40.24 -34.23
C VAL A 576 -6.68 -41.60 -34.87
N GLY A 577 -7.39 -42.48 -34.16
CA GLY A 577 -7.87 -43.77 -34.67
C GLY A 577 -9.38 -43.89 -34.90
N GLN A 578 -10.18 -42.83 -34.71
CA GLN A 578 -11.64 -42.89 -34.75
C GLN A 578 -12.28 -42.11 -35.92
N GLU A 579 -13.56 -42.35 -36.17
CA GLU A 579 -14.33 -41.57 -37.14
C GLU A 579 -14.52 -40.12 -36.66
N SER A 580 -14.70 -39.20 -37.62
CA SER A 580 -14.64 -37.74 -37.39
C SER A 580 -15.58 -37.19 -36.31
N ILE A 581 -16.68 -37.88 -36.01
CA ILE A 581 -17.66 -37.46 -35.01
C ILE A 581 -17.23 -37.96 -33.62
N ASP A 582 -16.98 -39.26 -33.49
CA ASP A 582 -16.53 -39.93 -32.26
C ASP A 582 -15.22 -39.32 -31.74
N ALA A 583 -14.27 -39.04 -32.64
CA ALA A 583 -13.02 -38.35 -32.33
C ALA A 583 -13.24 -36.96 -31.69
N LEU A 584 -14.23 -36.20 -32.17
CA LEU A 584 -14.59 -34.89 -31.60
C LEU A 584 -15.30 -35.02 -30.25
N GLU A 585 -16.11 -36.07 -30.04
CA GLU A 585 -16.75 -36.31 -28.73
C GLU A 585 -15.72 -36.76 -27.68
N VAL A 586 -14.77 -37.62 -28.04
CA VAL A 586 -13.62 -38.00 -27.21
C VAL A 586 -12.82 -36.76 -26.79
N LEU A 587 -12.39 -35.92 -27.72
CA LEU A 587 -11.61 -34.71 -27.43
C LEU A 587 -12.40 -33.74 -26.53
N LYS A 588 -13.67 -33.49 -26.85
CA LYS A 588 -14.56 -32.64 -26.05
C LYS A 588 -14.76 -33.15 -24.63
N SER A 589 -14.82 -34.47 -24.42
CA SER A 589 -14.89 -35.06 -23.09
C SER A 589 -13.58 -34.86 -22.29
N SER A 590 -12.43 -34.88 -22.97
CA SER A 590 -11.12 -34.57 -22.38
C SER A 590 -11.04 -33.11 -21.92
N ASP A 591 -11.40 -32.17 -22.81
CA ASP A 591 -11.42 -30.74 -22.49
C ASP A 591 -12.35 -30.43 -21.31
N GLN A 592 -13.49 -31.12 -21.20
CA GLN A 592 -14.40 -31.00 -20.05
C GLN A 592 -13.77 -31.50 -18.74
N LEU A 593 -12.99 -32.59 -18.77
CA LEU A 593 -12.29 -33.09 -17.59
C LEU A 593 -11.09 -32.21 -17.20
N VAL A 594 -10.31 -31.73 -18.17
CA VAL A 594 -9.17 -30.83 -17.94
C VAL A 594 -9.64 -29.47 -17.42
N SER A 595 -10.69 -28.89 -18.03
CA SER A 595 -11.26 -27.63 -17.54
C SER A 595 -11.93 -27.77 -16.17
N ALA A 596 -12.60 -28.89 -15.87
CA ALA A 596 -13.10 -29.17 -14.52
C ALA A 596 -11.97 -29.27 -13.49
N SER A 597 -10.88 -29.98 -13.82
CA SER A 597 -9.67 -30.06 -12.97
C SER A 597 -9.10 -28.67 -12.68
N LEU A 598 -8.92 -27.84 -13.73
CA LEU A 598 -8.43 -26.46 -13.58
C LEU A 598 -9.37 -25.59 -12.74
N MET A 599 -10.70 -25.71 -12.91
CA MET A 599 -11.65 -24.99 -12.05
C MET A 599 -11.57 -25.42 -10.58
N THR A 600 -11.42 -26.72 -10.28
CA THR A 600 -11.28 -27.18 -8.88
C THR A 600 -9.99 -26.67 -8.22
N GLU A 601 -8.89 -26.53 -8.96
CA GLU A 601 -7.65 -25.93 -8.45
C GLU A 601 -7.77 -24.40 -8.29
N LEU A 602 -8.47 -23.72 -9.20
CA LEU A 602 -8.78 -22.29 -9.10
C LEU A 602 -9.65 -22.01 -7.86
N GLU A 603 -10.62 -22.88 -7.57
CA GLU A 603 -11.46 -22.78 -6.35
C GLU A 603 -10.66 -23.10 -5.07
N ALA A 604 -9.80 -24.13 -5.10
CA ALA A 604 -8.93 -24.47 -3.97
C ALA A 604 -7.90 -23.36 -3.67
N THR A 605 -7.30 -22.74 -4.68
CA THR A 605 -6.36 -21.63 -4.51
C THR A 605 -7.06 -20.35 -4.06
N ARG A 606 -8.27 -20.06 -4.54
CA ARG A 606 -9.13 -18.99 -3.97
C ARG A 606 -9.43 -19.23 -2.49
N LYS A 607 -9.76 -20.47 -2.10
CA LYS A 607 -10.03 -20.83 -0.70
C LYS A 607 -8.79 -20.68 0.18
N GLN A 608 -7.60 -21.07 -0.30
CA GLN A 608 -6.34 -20.84 0.41
C GLN A 608 -6.00 -19.34 0.53
N LEU A 609 -6.34 -18.52 -0.46
CA LEU A 609 -6.16 -17.06 -0.40
C LEU A 609 -7.12 -16.44 0.64
N GLU A 610 -8.38 -16.86 0.67
CA GLU A 610 -9.37 -16.45 1.67
C GLU A 610 -8.89 -16.81 3.10
N GLU A 611 -8.48 -18.06 3.31
CA GLU A 611 -7.89 -18.55 4.57
C GLU A 611 -6.67 -17.71 4.97
N LYS A 612 -5.76 -17.40 4.03
CA LYS A 612 -4.59 -16.56 4.31
C LYS A 612 -4.91 -15.09 4.54
N ARG A 613 -6.01 -14.55 3.98
CA ARG A 613 -6.48 -13.20 4.31
C ARG A 613 -7.04 -13.16 5.73
N ILE A 614 -7.82 -14.17 6.11
CA ILE A 614 -8.35 -14.33 7.48
C ILE A 614 -7.21 -14.51 8.49
N ASP A 615 -6.20 -15.35 8.22
CA ASP A 615 -4.99 -15.47 9.04
C ASP A 615 -4.29 -14.11 9.22
N TYR A 616 -4.13 -13.35 8.14
CA TYR A 616 -3.49 -12.03 8.16
C TYR A 616 -4.28 -11.01 8.96
N GLU A 617 -5.61 -10.94 8.78
CA GLU A 617 -6.52 -10.09 9.55
C GLU A 617 -6.46 -10.43 11.05
N GLN A 618 -6.44 -11.71 11.41
CA GLN A 618 -6.29 -12.14 12.81
C GLN A 618 -4.92 -11.78 13.40
N VAL A 619 -3.82 -11.97 12.66
CA VAL A 619 -2.48 -11.57 13.11
C VAL A 619 -2.37 -10.04 13.23
N GLN A 620 -3.01 -9.28 12.36
CA GLN A 620 -3.09 -7.81 12.44
C GLN A 620 -3.88 -7.36 13.68
N GLN A 621 -5.00 -8.02 14.01
CA GLN A 621 -5.77 -7.76 15.23
C GLN A 621 -4.94 -8.11 16.49
N GLN A 622 -4.34 -9.30 16.55
CA GLN A 622 -3.47 -9.71 17.66
C GLN A 622 -2.27 -8.78 17.85
N LEU A 623 -1.70 -8.26 16.77
CA LEU A 623 -0.63 -7.26 16.84
C LEU A 623 -1.14 -5.91 17.37
N MET A 624 -2.35 -5.48 16.96
CA MET A 624 -2.98 -4.27 17.50
C MET A 624 -3.24 -4.41 19.00
N ASP A 625 -3.81 -5.53 19.44
CA ASP A 625 -4.06 -5.82 20.86
C ASP A 625 -2.76 -5.93 21.67
N ALA A 626 -1.70 -6.51 21.09
CA ALA A 626 -0.37 -6.56 21.71
C ALA A 626 0.28 -5.17 21.82
N LEU A 627 0.03 -4.26 20.87
CA LEU A 627 0.50 -2.88 20.95
C LEU A 627 -0.33 -2.05 21.94
N LEU A 628 -1.66 -2.16 21.92
CA LEU A 628 -2.56 -1.49 22.86
C LEU A 628 -2.33 -1.93 24.31
N SER A 629 -2.15 -3.24 24.55
CA SER A 629 -1.81 -3.76 25.89
C SER A 629 -0.41 -3.32 26.34
N LYS A 630 0.58 -3.30 25.44
CA LYS A 630 1.93 -2.76 25.72
C LYS A 630 1.91 -1.27 26.04
N ASP A 631 1.14 -0.47 25.32
CA ASP A 631 1.06 0.98 25.57
C ASP A 631 0.20 1.29 26.80
N LYS A 632 -0.80 0.46 27.13
CA LYS A 632 -1.48 0.47 28.44
C LYS A 632 -0.54 0.12 29.60
N ILE A 633 0.34 -0.87 29.43
CA ILE A 633 1.39 -1.21 30.42
C ILE A 633 2.42 -0.08 30.54
N ARG A 634 2.79 0.59 29.45
CA ARG A 634 3.66 1.78 29.49
C ARG A 634 2.99 2.93 30.23
N GLN A 635 1.73 3.23 29.93
CA GLN A 635 0.96 4.24 30.66
C GLN A 635 0.89 3.91 32.15
N GLN A 636 0.58 2.67 32.53
CA GLN A 636 0.59 2.23 33.93
C GLN A 636 1.98 2.35 34.59
N LEU A 637 3.06 2.08 33.85
CA LEU A 637 4.43 2.21 34.35
C LEU A 637 4.83 3.68 34.56
N ASP A 638 4.49 4.56 33.61
CA ASP A 638 4.77 6.00 33.71
C ASP A 638 3.83 6.70 34.71
N GLU A 639 2.58 6.24 34.88
CA GLU A 639 1.68 6.66 35.96
C GLU A 639 2.20 6.22 37.33
N ALA A 640 2.64 4.97 37.50
CA ALA A 640 3.26 4.51 38.75
C ALA A 640 4.55 5.29 39.09
N ARG A 641 5.32 5.65 38.06
CA ARG A 641 6.55 6.45 38.16
C ARG A 641 6.26 7.92 38.47
N ALA A 642 5.19 8.50 37.91
CA ALA A 642 4.73 9.85 38.20
C ALA A 642 4.06 9.96 39.59
N ALA A 643 3.39 8.89 40.04
CA ALA A 643 2.87 8.74 41.40
C ALA A 643 3.97 8.52 42.46
N GLY A 644 5.23 8.34 42.05
CA GLY A 644 6.39 8.28 42.93
C GLY A 644 6.51 7.01 43.77
N LEU A 645 5.79 5.93 43.44
CA LEU A 645 5.94 4.66 44.17
C LEU A 645 7.31 4.03 43.86
N PRO A 646 8.13 3.69 44.87
CA PRO A 646 9.35 2.94 44.64
C PRO A 646 8.99 1.51 44.23
N LEU A 647 9.60 1.02 43.13
CA LEU A 647 9.40 -0.34 42.64
C LEU A 647 10.10 -1.35 43.57
N SER A 648 9.42 -1.74 44.66
CA SER A 648 9.95 -2.62 45.69
C SER A 648 8.96 -3.74 46.05
N THR A 649 9.19 -4.92 45.48
CA THR A 649 8.42 -6.15 45.76
C THR A 649 9.32 -7.20 46.41
N SER A 650 9.58 -7.04 47.71
CA SER A 650 9.97 -8.16 48.59
C SER A 650 9.65 -7.81 50.06
N PRO A 651 9.20 -8.77 50.88
CA PRO A 651 8.68 -8.50 52.22
C PRO A 651 9.78 -8.31 53.29
N THR A 652 9.35 -7.86 54.46
CA THR A 652 10.14 -7.70 55.69
C THR A 652 10.95 -8.96 56.04
N PRO A 653 12.17 -8.80 56.59
CA PRO A 653 12.23 -8.80 58.06
C PRO A 653 13.22 -7.77 58.66
N ALA A 654 13.18 -7.67 59.98
CA ALA A 654 14.21 -7.06 60.82
C ALA A 654 14.74 -8.15 61.79
N PRO A 655 15.85 -7.90 62.50
CA PRO A 655 17.13 -7.45 61.97
C PRO A 655 18.29 -8.33 62.46
N GLU A 656 19.35 -8.56 61.67
CA GLU A 656 20.75 -8.71 62.13
C GLU A 656 21.73 -9.01 60.98
N GLN A 657 23.02 -9.02 61.32
CA GLN A 657 24.20 -9.43 60.52
C GLN A 657 24.60 -8.57 59.30
N SER A 658 25.74 -7.90 59.48
CA SER A 658 26.41 -7.01 58.54
C SER A 658 27.21 -7.74 57.44
N ALA A 659 27.74 -6.94 56.49
CA ALA A 659 28.75 -7.27 55.48
C ALA A 659 28.33 -7.92 54.15
N ALA A 660 27.25 -8.69 54.05
CA ALA A 660 26.82 -9.23 52.73
C ALA A 660 26.26 -8.13 51.79
N ASP A 661 25.51 -7.20 52.35
CA ASP A 661 24.58 -6.31 51.65
C ASP A 661 25.25 -5.21 50.79
N GLN A 662 26.56 -4.97 50.97
CA GLN A 662 27.32 -4.05 50.10
C GLN A 662 27.78 -4.72 48.79
N LYS A 663 27.87 -6.05 48.73
CA LYS A 663 28.34 -6.74 47.52
C LYS A 663 27.22 -6.90 46.50
N THR A 664 26.04 -7.34 46.94
CA THR A 664 24.82 -7.43 46.11
C THR A 664 24.46 -6.07 45.51
N LYS A 665 24.36 -5.02 46.34
CA LYS A 665 24.08 -3.65 45.87
C LYS A 665 25.11 -3.13 44.85
N LYS A 666 26.37 -3.57 44.93
CA LYS A 666 27.40 -3.21 43.93
C LYS A 666 27.27 -4.03 42.65
N GLU A 667 27.01 -5.32 42.74
CA GLU A 667 26.74 -6.18 41.58
C GLU A 667 25.47 -5.74 40.84
N ASP A 668 24.43 -5.29 41.55
CA ASP A 668 23.18 -4.80 40.95
C ASP A 668 23.30 -3.35 40.43
N ALA A 669 24.13 -2.51 41.05
CA ALA A 669 24.57 -1.25 40.44
C ALA A 669 25.35 -1.49 39.14
N GLU A 670 26.26 -2.47 39.12
CA GLU A 670 26.97 -2.85 37.90
C GLU A 670 26.05 -3.45 36.83
N LYS A 671 25.07 -4.29 37.20
CA LYS A 671 24.05 -4.82 36.26
C LYS A 671 23.21 -3.68 35.69
N THR A 672 22.77 -2.72 36.52
CA THR A 672 21.97 -1.59 36.05
C THR A 672 22.77 -0.59 35.21
N GLU A 673 24.05 -0.37 35.46
CA GLU A 673 24.93 0.39 34.55
C GLU A 673 25.24 -0.37 33.25
N LYS A 674 25.44 -1.70 33.29
CA LYS A 674 25.55 -2.56 32.10
C LYS A 674 24.26 -2.53 31.27
N LEU A 675 23.09 -2.51 31.91
CA LEU A 675 21.80 -2.33 31.24
C LEU A 675 21.63 -0.92 30.68
N LYS A 676 21.95 0.16 31.41
CA LYS A 676 21.89 1.54 30.90
C LYS A 676 22.82 1.74 29.70
N THR A 677 24.03 1.19 29.74
CA THR A 677 24.99 1.28 28.63
C THR A 677 24.56 0.45 27.43
N ALA A 678 23.99 -0.74 27.62
CA ALA A 678 23.37 -1.52 26.55
C ALA A 678 22.13 -0.82 25.94
N LEU A 679 21.32 -0.15 26.76
CA LEU A 679 20.16 0.62 26.30
C LEU A 679 20.63 1.87 25.52
N LYS A 680 21.69 2.54 25.98
CA LYS A 680 22.30 3.67 25.27
C LYS A 680 22.93 3.27 23.93
N THR A 681 23.62 2.13 23.85
CA THR A 681 24.14 1.63 22.55
C THR A 681 23.01 1.15 21.64
N LYS A 682 21.89 0.64 22.18
CA LYS A 682 20.69 0.34 21.39
C LYS A 682 19.97 1.58 20.87
N ILE A 683 19.89 2.65 21.65
CA ILE A 683 19.41 3.97 21.18
C ILE A 683 20.33 4.47 20.06
N GLN A 684 21.66 4.44 20.23
CA GLN A 684 22.61 4.84 19.19
C GLN A 684 22.58 3.94 17.93
N GLN A 685 22.19 2.67 18.05
CA GLN A 685 21.93 1.81 16.89
C GLN A 685 20.62 2.17 16.19
N LEU A 686 19.57 2.55 16.92
CA LEU A 686 18.32 3.05 16.36
C LEU A 686 18.52 4.42 15.68
N GLU A 687 19.15 5.39 16.33
CA GLU A 687 19.47 6.70 15.75
C GLU A 687 20.26 6.57 14.44
N LYS A 688 21.23 5.66 14.38
CA LYS A 688 21.97 5.34 13.14
C LYS A 688 21.08 4.68 12.09
N SER A 689 20.26 3.69 12.47
CA SER A 689 19.34 3.03 11.54
C SER A 689 18.28 3.99 10.99
N GLU A 690 17.83 4.96 11.78
CA GLU A 690 16.92 6.03 11.35
C GLU A 690 17.61 7.04 10.43
N GLN A 691 18.87 7.40 10.70
CA GLN A 691 19.69 8.22 9.79
C GLN A 691 19.96 7.49 8.46
N GLU A 692 20.33 6.21 8.50
CA GLU A 692 20.52 5.36 7.32
C GLU A 692 19.20 5.20 6.54
N LYS A 693 18.07 4.99 7.23
CA LYS A 693 16.73 4.94 6.62
C LYS A 693 16.36 6.27 5.97
N TYR A 694 16.66 7.41 6.60
CA TYR A 694 16.42 8.74 6.03
C TYR A 694 17.33 9.01 4.82
N GLU A 695 18.60 8.61 4.87
CA GLU A 695 19.49 8.68 3.70
C GLU A 695 19.04 7.77 2.56
N LEU A 696 18.63 6.53 2.86
CA LEU A 696 18.09 5.60 1.86
C LEU A 696 16.79 6.14 1.26
N GLN A 697 15.88 6.70 2.07
CA GLN A 697 14.64 7.31 1.59
C GLN A 697 14.90 8.59 0.79
N ARG A 698 15.94 9.36 1.11
CA ARG A 698 16.42 10.51 0.32
C ARG A 698 17.05 10.07 -1.01
N ARG A 699 17.82 8.97 -1.03
CA ARG A 699 18.41 8.39 -2.25
C ARG A 699 17.33 7.74 -3.13
N LEU A 700 16.36 7.07 -2.53
CA LEU A 700 15.17 6.53 -3.21
C LEU A 700 14.41 7.67 -3.87
N LYS A 701 14.04 8.71 -3.11
CA LYS A 701 13.36 9.90 -3.63
C LYS A 701 14.14 10.64 -4.72
N ALA A 702 15.47 10.61 -4.69
CA ALA A 702 16.32 11.17 -5.75
C ALA A 702 16.36 10.30 -7.02
N ALA A 703 16.26 8.98 -6.89
CA ALA A 703 16.11 8.06 -8.02
C ALA A 703 14.70 8.13 -8.62
N GLU A 704 13.66 8.15 -7.78
CA GLU A 704 12.25 8.34 -8.12
C GLU A 704 11.98 9.70 -8.77
N SER A 705 12.68 10.77 -8.35
CA SER A 705 12.62 12.08 -9.02
C SER A 705 13.25 12.09 -10.42
N GLY A 706 13.64 10.93 -10.95
CA GLY A 706 13.87 10.72 -12.38
C GLY A 706 15.17 11.30 -12.93
N GLY A 707 16.07 11.84 -12.11
CA GLY A 707 17.29 12.52 -12.59
C GLY A 707 18.17 11.62 -13.48
N ALA A 708 18.35 10.36 -13.10
CA ALA A 708 19.06 9.37 -13.90
C ALA A 708 18.31 9.01 -15.20
N TYR A 709 16.98 8.84 -15.12
CA TYR A 709 16.14 8.52 -16.28
C TYR A 709 16.06 9.68 -17.28
N ALA A 710 16.00 10.93 -16.81
CA ALA A 710 16.03 12.13 -17.63
C ALA A 710 17.39 12.29 -18.34
N ALA A 711 18.50 12.06 -17.64
CA ALA A 711 19.84 12.05 -18.25
C ALA A 711 19.98 10.93 -19.30
N GLN A 712 19.48 9.72 -19.02
CA GLN A 712 19.47 8.60 -19.96
C GLN A 712 18.58 8.89 -21.19
N LYS A 713 17.39 9.46 -20.97
CA LYS A 713 16.46 9.87 -22.03
C LYS A 713 17.07 10.96 -22.93
N ALA A 714 17.73 11.97 -22.35
CA ALA A 714 18.42 13.01 -23.11
C ALA A 714 19.60 12.44 -23.93
N ALA A 715 20.36 11.49 -23.39
CA ALA A 715 21.42 10.81 -24.12
C ALA A 715 20.87 9.95 -25.28
N LEU A 716 19.77 9.21 -25.05
CA LEU A 716 19.11 8.42 -26.10
C LEU A 716 18.51 9.31 -27.20
N GLU A 717 17.85 10.42 -26.84
CA GLU A 717 17.35 11.39 -27.82
C GLU A 717 18.47 12.04 -28.65
N ALA A 718 19.64 12.27 -28.06
CA ALA A 718 20.81 12.76 -28.80
C ALA A 718 21.38 11.71 -29.78
N ILE A 719 21.39 10.43 -29.39
CA ILE A 719 21.80 9.31 -30.25
C ILE A 719 20.80 9.14 -31.40
N ILE A 720 19.49 9.12 -31.11
CA ILE A 720 18.43 9.03 -32.13
C ILE A 720 18.56 10.16 -33.15
N LYS A 721 18.70 11.41 -32.71
CA LYS A 721 18.90 12.57 -33.60
C LYS A 721 20.18 12.51 -34.44
N ASN A 722 21.21 11.75 -34.03
CA ASN A 722 22.37 11.47 -34.88
C ASN A 722 22.08 10.35 -35.89
N LEU A 723 21.44 9.26 -35.48
CA LEU A 723 21.06 8.17 -36.39
C LEU A 723 20.06 8.63 -37.47
N GLU A 724 19.15 9.54 -37.13
CA GLU A 724 18.25 10.21 -38.10
C GLU A 724 19.03 11.03 -39.13
N ARG A 725 20.04 11.81 -38.70
CA ARG A 725 20.93 12.56 -39.60
C ARG A 725 21.75 11.65 -40.50
N GLU A 726 22.29 10.56 -39.95
CA GLU A 726 23.08 9.60 -40.71
C GLU A 726 22.22 8.85 -41.72
N ASN A 727 21.02 8.40 -41.36
CA ASN A 727 20.05 7.83 -42.30
C ASN A 727 19.63 8.82 -43.39
N ALA A 728 19.44 10.10 -43.08
CA ALA A 728 19.14 11.13 -44.08
C ALA A 728 20.33 11.39 -45.03
N LEU A 729 21.56 11.37 -44.53
CA LEU A 729 22.79 11.47 -45.34
C LEU A 729 23.01 10.23 -46.21
N ILE A 730 22.77 9.03 -45.69
CA ILE A 730 22.84 7.77 -46.44
C ILE A 730 21.76 7.74 -47.53
N SER A 731 20.52 8.11 -47.19
CA SER A 731 19.41 8.15 -48.16
C SER A 731 19.68 9.15 -49.27
N SER A 732 20.13 10.37 -48.95
CA SER A 732 20.46 11.37 -49.98
C SER A 732 21.68 10.99 -50.83
N ALA A 733 22.70 10.36 -50.25
CA ALA A 733 23.82 9.80 -51.02
C ALA A 733 23.39 8.61 -51.91
N TRP A 734 22.44 7.79 -51.46
CA TRP A 734 21.88 6.68 -52.23
C TRP A 734 20.99 7.19 -53.39
N TYR A 735 20.19 8.24 -53.16
CA TYR A 735 19.43 8.92 -54.22
C TYR A 735 20.35 9.59 -55.24
N ASP A 736 21.42 10.28 -54.82
CA ASP A 736 22.42 10.88 -55.72
C ASP A 736 23.16 9.80 -56.53
N LEU A 737 23.60 8.71 -55.90
CA LEU A 737 24.22 7.58 -56.59
C LEU A 737 23.26 6.92 -57.59
N THR A 738 22.01 6.66 -57.19
CA THR A 738 20.98 6.06 -58.04
C THR A 738 20.62 6.98 -59.21
N SER A 739 20.49 8.28 -58.96
CA SER A 739 20.24 9.29 -59.99
C SER A 739 21.40 9.37 -60.99
N ARG A 740 22.66 9.24 -60.55
CA ARG A 740 23.84 9.19 -61.43
C ARG A 740 23.90 7.91 -62.25
N LEU A 741 23.52 6.77 -61.66
CA LEU A 741 23.43 5.49 -62.38
C LEU A 741 22.34 5.55 -63.45
N GLN A 742 21.18 6.13 -63.15
CA GLN A 742 20.09 6.36 -64.10
C GLN A 742 20.42 7.42 -65.16
N SER A 743 21.21 8.46 -64.81
CA SER A 743 21.59 9.53 -65.75
C SER A 743 22.79 9.20 -66.65
N ASN A 744 23.25 7.95 -66.71
CA ASN A 744 24.38 7.53 -67.55
C ASN A 744 24.01 7.41 -69.03
N HIS A 745 23.66 8.55 -69.64
CA HIS A 745 23.68 8.74 -71.09
C HIS A 745 24.45 10.01 -71.50
N VAL A 746 25.46 10.40 -70.70
CA VAL A 746 26.43 11.47 -71.02
C VAL A 746 27.85 10.97 -70.70
N VAL A 747 28.80 11.28 -71.58
CA VAL A 747 30.16 10.71 -71.59
C VAL A 747 31.02 11.20 -70.42
N LEU A 748 31.70 10.27 -69.74
CA LEU A 748 32.75 10.55 -68.76
C LEU A 748 34.03 11.10 -69.43
N GLN A 749 34.02 12.39 -69.78
CA GLN A 749 35.22 13.08 -70.22
C GLN A 749 36.15 13.29 -69.01
N ARG A 750 37.30 12.61 -69.01
CA ARG A 750 38.26 12.62 -67.88
C ARG A 750 38.80 14.04 -67.65
N ARG A 751 38.50 14.62 -66.48
CA ARG A 751 39.35 15.65 -65.85
C ARG A 751 39.87 15.13 -64.52
N HIS A 752 41.16 15.29 -64.32
CA HIS A 752 41.89 14.70 -63.20
C HIS A 752 41.98 15.74 -62.08
N ASP A 753 41.11 15.62 -61.09
CA ASP A 753 41.12 16.48 -59.90
C ASP A 753 40.82 15.64 -58.65
N VAL A 754 41.51 15.92 -57.55
CA VAL A 754 41.54 15.01 -56.39
C VAL A 754 40.22 15.11 -55.60
N PRO A 755 39.52 13.99 -55.32
CA PRO A 755 38.18 14.04 -54.76
C PRO A 755 38.19 14.44 -53.28
N LYS A 756 38.09 15.76 -53.00
CA LYS A 756 37.52 16.26 -51.75
C LYS A 756 36.10 15.72 -51.64
N SER A 757 35.92 14.66 -50.84
CA SER A 757 34.68 13.88 -50.70
C SER A 757 33.42 14.77 -50.68
N TRP A 758 32.43 14.41 -51.48
CA TRP A 758 31.13 15.09 -51.55
C TRP A 758 30.47 15.17 -50.16
N LEU A 759 30.63 14.12 -49.36
CA LEU A 759 30.16 14.03 -47.97
C LEU A 759 30.85 15.09 -47.08
N ASN A 760 32.11 15.44 -47.36
CA ASN A 760 32.82 16.50 -46.66
C ASN A 760 32.39 17.91 -47.12
N LYS A 761 32.01 18.08 -48.39
CA LYS A 761 31.39 19.34 -48.89
C LYS A 761 30.01 19.57 -48.26
N GLN A 762 29.19 18.52 -48.16
CA GLN A 762 27.88 18.61 -47.49
C GLN A 762 28.01 18.90 -45.98
N ARG A 763 28.98 18.29 -45.29
CA ARG A 763 29.27 18.62 -43.88
C ARG A 763 29.63 20.10 -43.68
N HIS A 764 30.39 20.70 -44.59
CA HIS A 764 30.63 22.15 -44.57
C HIS A 764 29.34 22.96 -44.76
N LEU A 765 28.59 22.71 -45.84
CA LEU A 765 27.36 23.44 -46.17
C LEU A 765 26.27 23.36 -45.08
N VAL A 766 26.17 22.23 -44.37
CA VAL A 766 25.22 22.08 -43.25
C VAL A 766 25.69 22.82 -42.01
N ASN A 767 26.99 22.81 -41.71
CA ASN A 767 27.54 23.52 -40.55
C ASN A 767 27.52 25.05 -40.73
N GLU A 768 27.93 25.55 -41.90
CA GLU A 768 27.96 26.98 -42.25
C GLU A 768 26.56 27.61 -42.28
N ARG A 769 25.51 26.81 -42.51
CA ARG A 769 24.12 27.29 -42.52
C ARG A 769 23.57 27.59 -41.12
N ASN A 770 24.16 27.02 -40.08
CA ASN A 770 23.75 27.27 -38.68
C ASN A 770 24.57 28.39 -38.00
N SER A 771 25.72 28.79 -38.53
CA SER A 771 26.54 29.87 -37.96
C SER A 771 26.05 31.29 -38.26
N ASN A 772 24.98 31.44 -39.07
CA ASN A 772 24.37 32.73 -39.43
C ASN A 772 23.03 32.99 -38.71
N THR A 773 22.70 32.22 -37.66
CA THR A 773 21.45 32.36 -36.88
C THR A 773 21.70 32.28 -35.37
N THR A 774 22.60 33.12 -34.88
CA THR A 774 22.82 33.48 -33.47
C THR A 774 23.01 34.98 -33.35
#